data_AF-A0A2C5YJ98-F1
#
_entry.id   AF-A0A2C5YJ98-F1
#
_cell.length_a   1.000
_cell.length_b   1.000
_cell.length_c   1.000
_cell.angle_alpha   90.00
_cell.angle_beta   90.00
_cell.angle_gamma   90.00
#
_symmetry.space_group_name_H-M   'P 1'
#
loop_
_entity.id
_entity.type
_entity.pdbx_description
1 polymer ?
#
loop_
_entity_poly.entity_id
_entity_poly.type
_entity_poly.pdbx_seq_one_letter_code
_entity_poly.pdbx_strand_id
1 'polypeptide(L)'
;MAKGKFRQDFWKFKPRHIAPADPTEQIALEVQTATCRMVDSGISQDPELERYDFILSKKRLERVGFHPAVTSKTAEQIQCYYQQLTLRRPLRPSEAEYRLMQISNSRALTMALLVFRHNRSNTRRRQKGCKSGSVNQLSRLLDLPDIGGQICEAIFAAGSKAVNNVAITSTSSWISVFNSSRIWDYYAHDFCTYGPARIFVAVAPEYLVQELNNDKRLNQSVSSWAENVKLQEAEIGQTIIAMNQALKQDAFFRMEMGELTDEIMRLTAKIKQAAFVEASNQFNQTQASLVFHSGSWYDLLSLRKMLDKIWSQRSVLRVLYLCKIPLLDRRIVAIILRACPNIQMVGIYDCPLIHFGDVICLLDLIHQVNSKRRKQKFPLITSFDFFPRYHCGMPFQHECAETYGLTWAPHALEPIQRGFFAILLKAFMKAKRMKLDLFDKGKSWRDFLSRVPNYSLAVPAFLDALYRQVDWQAQRREKRSERVKNQILFDLLKPVRLGLDENIVYETQFHGKQQCEIAFWFCASCGYEMLSQFFSQDYQGARPTSRFCAGCDLQSVLDREEDHLKQAKLAVLRTLFPDWQPRDFNVDAPLAPAATGIIKLKSIATKPPLSSVAERNWGLKMDDSMLVRDYKSHNDSLQRIPSLQELVGSDSLPLWTLAIGAAKAKDIYARVVYAMRIQCTRVQDDGTHVVLTRRADGALPDHAEECQPSRFRCPKPENYVTLESRSLESAAGFDKFLKKVGFI
;
A
#
# COMPACT_ATOMS: atom_id res chain seq x y z
N MET A 1 -15.67 -44.84 -18.98
CA MET A 1 -15.05 -44.14 -20.13
C MET A 1 -15.22 -42.64 -19.93
N ALA A 2 -14.29 -41.83 -20.44
CA ALA A 2 -14.05 -40.40 -20.18
C ALA A 2 -13.34 -40.07 -18.84
N LYS A 3 -12.00 -40.26 -18.83
CA LYS A 3 -11.07 -39.68 -17.85
C LYS A 3 -10.63 -38.30 -18.35
N GLY A 4 -11.17 -37.23 -17.78
CA GLY A 4 -10.67 -35.87 -17.96
C GLY A 4 -9.50 -35.59 -17.01
N LYS A 5 -8.26 -35.63 -17.51
CA LYS A 5 -7.08 -35.19 -16.77
C LYS A 5 -7.05 -33.67 -16.72
N PHE A 6 -7.32 -33.07 -15.56
CA PHE A 6 -6.97 -31.68 -15.29
C PHE A 6 -5.45 -31.57 -15.17
N ARG A 7 -4.80 -30.92 -16.15
CA ARG A 7 -3.42 -30.46 -16.04
C ARG A 7 -3.41 -29.23 -15.13
N GLN A 8 -2.79 -29.35 -13.95
CA GLN A 8 -2.24 -28.21 -13.23
C GLN A 8 -1.01 -27.75 -14.01
N ASP A 9 -1.17 -26.74 -14.86
CA ASP A 9 -0.05 -26.09 -15.54
C ASP A 9 0.72 -25.21 -14.54
N PHE A 10 1.65 -25.83 -13.81
CA PHE A 10 2.76 -25.13 -13.19
C PHE A 10 3.60 -24.50 -14.32
N TRP A 11 3.38 -23.22 -14.61
CA TRP A 11 4.32 -22.43 -15.39
C TRP A 11 5.58 -22.22 -14.56
N LYS A 12 6.48 -23.21 -14.59
CA LYS A 12 7.89 -23.00 -14.25
C LYS A 12 8.40 -21.94 -15.21
N PHE A 13 8.68 -20.74 -14.70
CA PHE A 13 9.56 -19.80 -15.38
C PHE A 13 10.90 -20.51 -15.55
N LYS A 14 11.12 -21.13 -16.72
CA LYS A 14 12.47 -21.47 -17.16
C LYS A 14 13.10 -20.13 -17.55
N PRO A 15 14.20 -19.69 -16.90
CA PRO A 15 15.05 -18.70 -17.51
C PRO A 15 15.43 -19.29 -18.88
N ARG A 16 15.13 -18.57 -19.98
CA ARG A 16 15.78 -18.92 -21.24
C ARG A 16 17.26 -18.69 -21.01
N HIS A 17 18.04 -19.77 -21.00
CA HIS A 17 19.48 -19.67 -21.21
C HIS A 17 19.67 -18.89 -22.51
N ILE A 18 20.23 -17.68 -22.37
CA ILE A 18 20.82 -16.96 -23.48
C ILE A 18 21.99 -17.84 -23.92
N ALA A 19 21.96 -18.32 -25.16
CA ALA A 19 23.07 -19.06 -25.73
C ALA A 19 24.34 -18.19 -25.64
N PRO A 20 25.52 -18.76 -25.33
CA PRO A 20 26.76 -18.00 -25.42
C PRO A 20 26.90 -17.49 -26.85
N ALA A 21 27.28 -16.21 -26.98
CA ALA A 21 27.65 -15.64 -28.27
C ALA A 21 28.83 -16.45 -28.84
N ASP A 22 28.73 -16.75 -30.13
CA ASP A 22 29.80 -17.37 -30.92
C ASP A 22 31.10 -16.55 -30.80
N PRO A 23 32.29 -17.19 -30.76
CA PRO A 23 33.56 -16.53 -30.58
C PRO A 23 34.01 -15.93 -31.91
N THR A 24 33.55 -14.72 -32.19
CA THR A 24 34.17 -13.82 -33.18
C THR A 24 34.46 -12.45 -32.56
N GLU A 25 34.95 -12.47 -31.31
CA GLU A 25 35.75 -11.39 -30.73
C GLU A 25 37.21 -11.59 -31.13
N GLN A 26 37.58 -11.14 -32.33
CA GLN A 26 39.00 -10.86 -32.61
C GLN A 26 39.28 -9.78 -33.66
N ILE A 27 38.27 -8.99 -34.07
CA ILE A 27 38.47 -7.87 -35.02
C ILE A 27 37.90 -6.53 -34.51
N ALA A 28 37.24 -6.49 -33.35
CA ALA A 28 36.66 -5.25 -32.81
C ALA A 28 37.52 -4.51 -31.77
N LEU A 29 38.76 -4.95 -31.51
CA LEU A 29 39.65 -4.33 -30.51
C LEU A 29 40.79 -3.47 -31.09
N GLU A 30 40.91 -3.36 -32.42
CA GLU A 30 41.96 -2.54 -33.07
C GLU A 30 41.46 -1.24 -33.73
N VAL A 31 40.16 -0.92 -33.65
CA VAL A 31 39.60 0.31 -34.25
C VAL A 31 39.39 1.45 -33.23
N GLN A 32 39.66 1.23 -31.94
CA GLN A 32 39.45 2.24 -30.88
C GLN A 32 40.71 2.95 -30.38
N THR A 33 41.90 2.66 -30.92
CA THR A 33 43.17 3.30 -30.51
C THR A 33 43.83 4.17 -31.58
N ALA A 34 43.15 4.45 -32.70
CA ALA A 34 43.70 5.26 -33.77
C ALA A 34 42.78 6.43 -34.18
N THR A 35 42.53 7.39 -33.28
CA THR A 35 42.19 8.78 -33.66
C THR A 35 42.32 9.73 -32.47
N CYS A 36 43.57 9.97 -32.05
CA CYS A 36 43.93 11.12 -31.23
C CYS A 36 45.29 11.66 -31.69
N ARG A 37 45.29 12.41 -32.80
CA ARG A 37 46.35 13.38 -33.10
C ARG A 37 45.77 14.62 -33.78
N MET A 38 45.94 15.73 -33.06
CA MET A 38 46.14 17.12 -33.50
C MET A 38 45.05 17.78 -34.36
N VAL A 39 44.31 18.69 -33.73
CA VAL A 39 44.13 20.06 -34.23
C VAL A 39 44.12 21.01 -33.03
N ASP A 40 45.24 21.68 -32.79
CA ASP A 40 45.29 22.94 -32.04
C ASP A 40 44.70 24.03 -32.94
N SER A 41 43.52 24.53 -32.59
CA SER A 41 43.07 25.83 -33.07
C SER A 41 42.33 26.55 -31.95
N GLY A 42 42.89 27.71 -31.59
CA GLY A 42 42.40 28.57 -30.53
C GLY A 42 40.93 28.94 -30.75
N ILE A 43 40.08 28.40 -29.89
CA ILE A 43 38.71 28.86 -29.67
C ILE A 43 38.65 29.25 -28.20
N SER A 44 38.21 30.50 -27.97
CA SER A 44 38.01 31.11 -26.66
C SER A 44 37.38 30.13 -25.67
N GLN A 45 38.05 29.93 -24.53
CA GLN A 45 37.50 29.21 -23.39
C GLN A 45 36.24 29.94 -22.92
N ASP A 46 35.07 29.46 -23.33
CA ASP A 46 33.84 29.66 -22.58
C ASP A 46 34.11 29.12 -21.16
N PRO A 47 33.83 29.87 -20.08
CA PRO A 47 34.16 29.43 -18.73
C PRO A 47 33.52 28.07 -18.50
N GLU A 48 34.35 27.06 -18.18
CA GLU A 48 33.93 25.69 -17.92
C GLU A 48 32.67 25.70 -17.06
N LEU A 49 31.56 25.24 -17.64
CA LEU A 49 30.25 25.25 -17.00
C LEU A 49 30.34 24.35 -15.76
N GLU A 50 30.53 24.96 -14.58
CA GLU A 50 30.80 24.27 -13.33
C GLU A 50 29.82 23.09 -13.12
N ARG A 51 30.41 21.88 -13.09
CA ARG A 51 29.75 20.56 -13.06
C ARG A 51 28.76 20.46 -11.90
N TYR A 52 27.47 20.20 -12.18
CA TYR A 52 26.49 19.96 -11.12
C TYR A 52 26.52 18.51 -10.63
N ASP A 53 27.07 18.32 -9.44
CA ASP A 53 27.29 17.03 -8.80
C ASP A 53 26.59 16.95 -7.43
N PHE A 54 26.94 15.93 -6.63
CA PHE A 54 26.43 15.77 -5.27
C PHE A 54 26.80 16.94 -4.35
N ILE A 55 27.97 17.56 -4.55
CA ILE A 55 28.47 18.69 -3.76
C ILE A 55 27.63 19.92 -4.07
N LEU A 56 27.47 20.26 -5.34
CA LEU A 56 26.68 21.40 -5.75
C LEU A 56 25.20 21.19 -5.42
N SER A 57 24.68 19.96 -5.53
CA SER A 57 23.33 19.61 -5.06
C SER A 57 23.14 19.86 -3.57
N LYS A 58 24.11 19.46 -2.73
CA LYS A 58 24.13 19.70 -1.28
C LYS A 58 24.24 21.19 -0.96
N LYS A 59 25.25 21.89 -1.51
CA LYS A 59 25.43 23.35 -1.35
C LYS A 59 24.20 24.14 -1.78
N ARG A 60 23.54 23.72 -2.87
CA ARG A 60 22.27 24.33 -3.32
C ARG A 60 21.16 24.12 -2.29
N LEU A 61 21.08 22.95 -1.68
CA LEU A 61 20.09 22.66 -0.63
C LEU A 61 20.39 23.45 0.66
N GLU A 62 21.66 23.60 1.05
CA GLU A 62 22.07 24.41 2.21
C GLU A 62 21.76 25.90 1.99
N ARG A 63 22.06 26.41 0.79
CA ARG A 63 21.86 27.82 0.45
C ARG A 63 20.38 28.20 0.27
N VAL A 64 19.60 27.35 -0.40
CA VAL A 64 18.23 27.69 -0.85
C VAL A 64 17.16 26.98 -0.01
N GLY A 65 17.51 25.90 0.68
CA GLY A 65 16.55 25.04 1.35
C GLY A 65 15.70 24.21 0.40
N PHE A 66 14.78 23.42 0.98
CA PHE A 66 13.75 22.72 0.22
C PHE A 66 12.68 23.69 -0.29
N HIS A 67 12.03 23.33 -1.38
CA HIS A 67 10.87 24.03 -1.90
C HIS A 67 9.79 24.16 -0.80
N PRO A 68 9.20 25.35 -0.59
CA PRO A 68 8.28 25.60 0.52
C PRO A 68 7.07 24.67 0.59
N ALA A 69 6.60 24.16 -0.56
CA ALA A 69 5.51 23.18 -0.61
C ALA A 69 5.90 21.80 -0.07
N VAL A 70 7.20 21.46 -0.05
CA VAL A 70 7.69 20.20 0.51
C VAL A 70 7.78 20.29 2.02
N THR A 71 8.49 21.28 2.54
CA THR A 71 8.78 21.42 3.97
C THR A 71 9.36 22.80 4.25
N SER A 72 9.15 23.31 5.48
CA SER A 72 9.83 24.49 6.00
C SER A 72 11.05 24.12 6.87
N LYS A 73 11.30 22.83 7.07
CA LYS A 73 12.45 22.34 7.85
C LYS A 73 13.73 22.37 7.03
N THR A 74 14.87 22.61 7.68
CA THR A 74 16.19 22.48 7.05
C THR A 74 16.57 21.00 6.82
N ALA A 75 17.63 20.75 6.04
CA ALA A 75 18.11 19.39 5.81
C ALA A 75 18.54 18.70 7.11
N GLU A 76 19.22 19.42 8.00
CA GLU A 76 19.70 18.95 9.30
C GLU A 76 18.51 18.59 10.21
N GLN A 77 17.46 19.41 10.21
CA GLN A 77 16.25 19.14 10.99
C GLN A 77 15.53 17.88 10.50
N ILE A 78 15.50 17.63 9.19
CA ILE A 78 14.92 16.40 8.62
C ILE A 78 15.79 15.20 8.98
N GLN A 79 17.10 15.32 8.87
CA GLN A 79 18.04 14.26 9.25
C GLN A 79 17.92 13.92 10.74
N CYS A 80 17.89 14.92 11.62
CA CYS A 80 17.69 14.72 13.06
C CYS A 80 16.35 14.04 13.36
N TYR A 81 15.26 14.48 12.71
CA TYR A 81 13.97 13.82 12.84
C TYR A 81 13.99 12.36 12.35
N TYR A 82 14.67 12.11 11.23
CA TYR A 82 14.85 10.78 10.70
C TYR A 82 15.68 9.90 11.65
N GLN A 83 16.79 10.40 12.18
CA GLN A 83 17.61 9.69 13.18
C GLN A 83 16.79 9.36 14.42
N GLN A 84 15.96 10.28 14.93
CA GLN A 84 15.07 9.99 16.04
C GLN A 84 14.03 8.90 15.71
N LEU A 85 13.50 8.89 14.49
CA LEU A 85 12.62 7.83 14.03
C LEU A 85 13.35 6.49 13.96
N THR A 86 14.55 6.47 13.37
CA THR A 86 15.37 5.26 13.21
C THR A 86 15.85 4.74 14.57
N LEU A 87 16.28 5.59 15.49
CA LEU A 87 16.67 5.21 16.86
C LEU A 87 15.50 4.65 17.68
N ARG A 88 14.26 4.99 17.34
CA ARG A 88 13.05 4.43 17.96
C ARG A 88 12.61 3.10 17.36
N ARG A 89 13.12 2.69 16.18
CA ARG A 89 12.79 1.41 15.51
C ARG A 89 13.42 0.16 16.13
N PRO A 90 14.67 0.15 16.64
CA PRO A 90 15.34 -1.07 17.11
C PRO A 90 14.96 -1.52 18.52
N LEU A 91 14.19 -0.76 19.30
CA LEU A 91 13.65 -1.25 20.58
C LEU A 91 12.41 -2.13 20.31
N ARG A 92 12.65 -3.30 19.72
CA ARG A 92 11.65 -4.33 19.53
C ARG A 92 11.44 -5.05 20.87
N PRO A 93 10.25 -4.94 21.49
CA PRO A 93 9.98 -5.66 22.73
C PRO A 93 10.09 -7.16 22.50
N SER A 94 10.50 -7.92 23.51
CA SER A 94 10.35 -9.38 23.52
C SER A 94 8.87 -9.77 23.33
N GLU A 95 8.59 -11.02 22.95
CA GLU A 95 7.20 -11.47 22.77
C GLU A 95 6.37 -11.27 24.04
N ALA A 96 6.96 -11.53 25.21
CA ALA A 96 6.33 -11.30 26.51
C ALA A 96 6.05 -9.81 26.76
N GLU A 97 7.03 -8.93 26.50
CA GLU A 97 6.85 -7.48 26.62
C GLU A 97 5.82 -6.96 25.62
N TYR A 98 5.82 -7.43 24.38
CA TYR A 98 4.84 -7.06 23.37
C TYR A 98 3.43 -7.45 23.80
N ARG A 99 3.24 -8.68 24.29
CA ARG A 99 1.95 -9.18 24.81
C ARG A 99 1.44 -8.33 26.00
N LEU A 100 2.34 -7.80 26.83
CA LEU A 100 2.01 -6.85 27.90
C LEU A 100 1.72 -5.44 27.38
N MET A 101 2.36 -5.03 26.28
CA MET A 101 2.22 -3.72 25.63
C MET A 101 1.10 -3.66 24.58
N GLN A 102 0.37 -4.75 24.32
CA GLN A 102 -0.63 -4.90 23.23
C GLN A 102 -1.79 -3.89 23.23
N ILE A 103 -1.91 -3.01 24.24
CA ILE A 103 -2.74 -1.81 24.13
C ILE A 103 -2.04 -0.83 23.16
N SER A 104 -2.21 -1.08 21.88
CA SER A 104 -1.55 -0.35 20.80
C SER A 104 -2.00 1.12 20.76
N ASN A 105 -1.11 2.04 20.39
CA ASN A 105 -1.47 3.42 20.03
C ASN A 105 -2.53 3.46 18.91
N SER A 106 -2.57 2.40 18.10
CA SER A 106 -3.49 2.17 17.00
C SER A 106 -4.93 1.95 17.49
N ARG A 107 -5.11 1.18 18.58
CA ARG A 107 -6.37 1.05 19.33
C ARG A 107 -6.80 2.39 19.92
N ALA A 108 -5.88 3.14 20.52
CA ALA A 108 -6.22 4.46 21.06
C ALA A 108 -6.78 5.41 20.00
N LEU A 109 -6.30 5.33 18.75
CA LEU A 109 -6.76 6.16 17.63
C LEU A 109 -8.08 5.67 17.02
N THR A 110 -8.25 4.37 16.80
CA THR A 110 -9.51 3.84 16.22
C THR A 110 -10.65 3.88 17.23
N MET A 111 -10.38 3.51 18.48
CA MET A 111 -11.31 3.78 19.55
C MET A 111 -11.48 5.28 19.75
N ALA A 112 -10.53 6.16 19.42
CA ALA A 112 -10.79 7.61 19.56
C ALA A 112 -11.80 8.09 18.55
N LEU A 113 -11.72 7.56 17.33
CA LEU A 113 -12.70 7.77 16.28
C LEU A 113 -14.08 7.18 16.62
N LEU A 114 -14.15 6.06 17.35
CA LEU A 114 -15.43 5.48 17.75
C LEU A 114 -15.98 6.03 19.08
N VAL A 115 -15.13 6.20 20.08
CA VAL A 115 -15.42 6.65 21.45
C VAL A 115 -14.09 6.92 22.19
N PHE A 116 -13.58 8.16 22.28
CA PHE A 116 -12.74 8.52 23.44
C PHE A 116 -13.21 9.80 24.13
N ARG A 117 -13.77 9.60 25.34
CA ARG A 117 -13.16 10.06 26.61
C ARG A 117 -14.00 9.77 27.86
N HIS A 118 -15.07 8.97 27.83
CA HIS A 118 -15.88 8.81 29.04
C HIS A 118 -15.24 7.95 30.15
N ASN A 119 -14.36 6.98 29.82
CA ASN A 119 -13.81 6.05 30.82
C ASN A 119 -12.46 6.46 31.46
N ARG A 120 -11.83 7.56 31.04
CA ARG A 120 -10.67 8.12 31.76
C ARG A 120 -11.06 9.16 32.83
N SER A 121 -12.33 9.59 32.86
CA SER A 121 -12.86 10.55 33.84
C SER A 121 -13.36 9.91 35.14
N ASN A 122 -13.64 8.61 35.18
CA ASN A 122 -14.17 7.95 36.37
C ASN A 122 -13.11 7.47 37.37
N THR A 123 -11.83 7.55 37.03
CA THR A 123 -10.73 7.32 37.96
C THR A 123 -9.91 8.60 38.16
N ARG A 124 -10.27 9.34 39.22
CA ARG A 124 -9.60 10.53 39.78
C ARG A 124 -9.84 11.87 39.08
N ARG A 125 -11.04 12.43 39.26
CA ARG A 125 -11.20 13.78 39.85
C ARG A 125 -12.66 14.00 40.22
N ARG A 126 -12.95 13.91 41.52
CA ARG A 126 -13.92 14.80 42.16
C ARG A 126 -13.52 16.23 41.76
N GLN A 127 -14.12 16.78 40.72
CA GLN A 127 -14.18 18.23 40.53
C GLN A 127 -15.17 18.78 41.56
N LYS A 128 -14.71 18.87 42.80
CA LYS A 128 -15.23 19.87 43.73
C LYS A 128 -14.55 21.19 43.34
N GLY A 129 -15.32 22.09 42.74
CA GLY A 129 -15.00 23.52 42.63
C GLY A 129 -13.82 23.89 41.73
N CYS A 130 -14.05 23.92 40.41
CA CYS A 130 -13.30 24.86 39.56
C CYS A 130 -14.30 25.82 38.89
N LYS A 131 -14.11 27.09 39.22
CA LYS A 131 -14.85 28.27 38.77
C LYS A 131 -14.86 28.37 37.24
N SER A 132 -15.90 29.01 36.70
CA SER A 132 -16.19 29.25 35.28
C SER A 132 -14.96 29.40 34.37
N GLY A 133 -14.47 28.27 33.85
CA GLY A 133 -13.43 28.26 32.82
C GLY A 133 -14.02 28.75 31.51
N SER A 134 -13.29 29.62 30.81
CA SER A 134 -13.63 30.15 29.49
C SER A 134 -14.21 29.05 28.60
N VAL A 135 -15.48 29.19 28.21
CA VAL A 135 -16.14 28.18 27.39
C VAL A 135 -15.42 28.06 26.06
N ASN A 136 -15.06 26.85 25.67
CA ASN A 136 -14.37 26.57 24.42
C ASN A 136 -15.27 27.03 23.25
N GLN A 137 -14.85 28.13 22.60
CA GLN A 137 -15.60 28.78 21.53
C GLN A 137 -15.77 27.87 20.31
N LEU A 138 -14.78 27.03 20.01
CA LEU A 138 -14.85 26.07 18.91
C LEU A 138 -15.93 25.01 19.16
N SER A 139 -16.04 24.45 20.37
CA SER A 139 -17.14 23.51 20.67
C SER A 139 -18.51 24.18 20.53
N ARG A 140 -18.66 25.43 20.99
CA ARG A 140 -19.92 26.17 20.80
C ARG A 140 -20.30 26.30 19.33
N LEU A 141 -19.33 26.65 18.46
CA LEU A 141 -19.58 26.76 17.02
C LEU A 141 -19.92 25.42 16.37
N LEU A 142 -19.28 24.33 16.81
CA LEU A 142 -19.53 22.98 16.32
C LEU A 142 -20.88 22.43 16.81
N ASP A 143 -21.38 22.88 17.95
CA ASP A 143 -22.68 22.47 18.49
C ASP A 143 -23.86 23.25 17.87
N LEU A 144 -23.61 24.29 17.06
CA LEU A 144 -24.67 25.02 16.37
C LEU A 144 -25.28 24.16 15.24
N PRO A 145 -26.61 23.92 15.22
CA PRO A 145 -27.25 23.02 14.25
C PRO A 145 -26.96 23.32 12.77
N ASP A 146 -26.94 24.60 12.39
CA ASP A 146 -26.81 25.01 10.98
C ASP A 146 -25.36 25.13 10.50
N ILE A 147 -24.45 25.48 11.43
CA ILE A 147 -23.06 25.84 11.14
C ILE A 147 -22.12 24.69 11.49
N GLY A 148 -22.37 24.01 12.61
CA GLY A 148 -21.51 22.97 13.15
C GLY A 148 -21.27 21.83 12.18
N GLY A 149 -22.32 21.38 11.49
CA GLY A 149 -22.21 20.36 10.44
C GLY A 149 -21.31 20.79 9.29
N GLN A 150 -21.35 22.07 8.89
CA GLN A 150 -20.51 22.61 7.80
C GLN A 150 -19.05 22.78 8.21
N ILE A 151 -18.80 23.24 9.45
CA ILE A 151 -17.46 23.32 10.01
C ILE A 151 -16.86 21.91 10.12
N CYS A 152 -17.65 20.94 10.59
CA CYS A 152 -17.24 19.54 10.66
C CYS A 152 -16.91 18.99 9.26
N GLU A 153 -17.76 19.25 8.26
CA GLU A 153 -17.50 18.90 6.85
C GLU A 153 -16.16 19.48 6.37
N ALA A 154 -15.85 20.73 6.71
CA ALA A 154 -14.59 21.37 6.33
C ALA A 154 -13.37 20.76 7.04
N ILE A 155 -13.48 20.41 8.34
CA ILE A 155 -12.42 19.75 9.10
C ILE A 155 -12.08 18.40 8.48
N PHE A 156 -13.10 17.57 8.19
CA PHE A 156 -12.89 16.28 7.55
C PHE A 156 -12.45 16.42 6.09
N ALA A 157 -12.93 17.42 5.34
CA ALA A 157 -12.44 17.69 3.99
C ALA A 157 -10.95 18.08 3.97
N ALA A 158 -10.44 18.71 5.04
CA ALA A 158 -9.02 19.04 5.16
C ALA A 158 -8.11 17.82 5.34
N GLY A 159 -8.61 16.69 5.85
CA GLY A 159 -7.88 15.42 5.99
C GLY A 159 -7.73 14.94 7.43
N SER A 160 -7.23 13.71 7.60
CA SER A 160 -7.21 13.02 8.90
C SER A 160 -6.42 13.77 9.98
N LYS A 161 -5.35 14.48 9.58
CA LYS A 161 -4.53 15.26 10.50
C LYS A 161 -5.26 16.47 11.05
N ALA A 162 -6.12 17.10 10.26
CA ALA A 162 -6.97 18.19 10.76
C ALA A 162 -7.95 17.67 11.81
N VAL A 163 -8.59 16.53 11.53
CA VAL A 163 -9.47 15.83 12.49
C VAL A 163 -8.70 15.51 13.78
N ASN A 164 -7.50 14.94 13.66
CA ASN A 164 -6.66 14.59 14.81
C ASN A 164 -6.22 15.85 15.60
N ASN A 165 -5.84 16.93 14.92
CA ASN A 165 -5.48 18.19 15.57
C ASN A 165 -6.65 18.76 16.39
N VAL A 166 -7.87 18.70 15.87
CA VAL A 166 -9.07 19.09 16.64
C VAL A 166 -9.29 18.16 17.82
N ALA A 167 -9.11 16.85 17.63
CA ALA A 167 -9.26 15.85 18.68
C ALA A 167 -8.28 16.05 19.86
N ILE A 168 -7.01 16.40 19.58
CA ILE A 168 -6.00 16.63 20.62
C ILE A 168 -6.12 17.99 21.30
N THR A 169 -6.74 18.99 20.64
CA THR A 169 -6.86 20.36 21.17
C THR A 169 -7.75 20.42 22.42
N SER A 170 -8.89 19.71 22.42
CA SER A 170 -9.86 19.76 23.51
C SER A 170 -10.79 18.55 23.47
N THR A 171 -11.13 18.01 24.65
CA THR A 171 -12.20 16.99 24.77
C THR A 171 -13.54 17.51 24.24
N SER A 172 -13.91 18.75 24.56
CA SER A 172 -15.21 19.30 24.17
C SER A 172 -15.30 19.47 22.66
N SER A 173 -14.24 19.98 22.02
CA SER A 173 -14.18 20.14 20.56
C SER A 173 -14.27 18.79 19.86
N TRP A 174 -13.60 17.76 20.40
CA TRP A 174 -13.71 16.41 19.87
C TRP A 174 -15.14 15.88 19.96
N ILE A 175 -15.78 15.97 21.13
CA ILE A 175 -17.17 15.51 21.34
C ILE A 175 -18.11 16.19 20.35
N SER A 176 -17.98 17.51 20.14
CA SER A 176 -18.81 18.23 19.17
C SER A 176 -18.58 17.77 17.73
N VAL A 177 -17.32 17.57 17.30
CA VAL A 177 -17.01 17.01 15.96
C VAL A 177 -17.57 15.60 15.81
N PHE A 178 -17.39 14.76 16.83
CA PHE A 178 -17.83 13.37 16.88
C PHE A 178 -19.36 13.25 16.78
N ASN A 179 -20.10 14.03 17.60
CA ASN A 179 -21.56 14.08 17.58
C ASN A 179 -22.12 14.68 16.29
N SER A 180 -21.36 15.55 15.63
CA SER A 180 -21.74 16.14 14.35
C SER A 180 -21.53 15.19 13.16
N SER A 181 -20.69 14.17 13.30
CA SER A 181 -20.30 13.24 12.23
C SER A 181 -21.18 12.00 12.18
N ARG A 182 -21.16 11.27 11.06
CA ARG A 182 -21.75 9.93 10.95
C ARG A 182 -20.64 8.90 10.96
N ILE A 183 -20.42 8.28 12.12
CA ILE A 183 -19.33 7.33 12.33
C ILE A 183 -19.92 5.94 12.42
N TRP A 184 -19.65 5.15 11.39
CA TRP A 184 -20.07 3.77 11.24
C TRP A 184 -19.04 2.83 11.87
N ASP A 185 -19.45 2.10 12.89
CA ASP A 185 -18.67 0.98 13.42
C ASP A 185 -18.86 -0.21 12.49
N TYR A 186 -17.75 -0.60 11.86
CA TYR A 186 -17.73 -1.69 10.90
C TYR A 186 -18.22 -3.01 11.50
N TYR A 187 -17.88 -3.31 12.76
CA TYR A 187 -18.26 -4.58 13.39
C TYR A 187 -19.65 -4.52 14.00
N ALA A 188 -20.02 -3.41 14.66
CA ALA A 188 -21.35 -3.30 15.26
C ALA A 188 -22.49 -3.20 14.23
N HIS A 189 -22.17 -2.99 12.94
CA HIS A 189 -23.12 -2.75 11.86
C HIS A 189 -24.06 -1.57 12.13
N ASP A 190 -23.58 -0.58 12.88
CA ASP A 190 -24.37 0.58 13.28
C ASP A 190 -23.53 1.85 13.40
N PHE A 191 -24.20 2.99 13.49
CA PHE A 191 -23.59 4.26 13.76
C PHE A 191 -23.33 4.44 15.26
N CYS A 192 -22.08 4.70 15.63
CA CYS A 192 -21.77 5.22 16.96
C CYS A 192 -22.36 6.62 17.17
N THR A 193 -22.34 7.44 16.10
CA THR A 193 -23.01 8.74 16.04
C THR A 193 -23.65 8.93 14.69
N TYR A 194 -24.83 9.56 14.72
CA TYR A 194 -25.58 9.92 13.52
C TYR A 194 -25.83 11.43 13.46
N GLY A 195 -24.74 12.17 13.30
CA GLY A 195 -24.79 13.64 13.27
C GLY A 195 -25.31 14.23 11.95
N PRO A 196 -25.64 15.53 11.97
CA PRO A 196 -26.19 16.25 10.82
C PRO A 196 -25.20 16.43 9.66
N ALA A 197 -23.88 16.34 9.89
CA ALA A 197 -22.88 16.55 8.85
C ALA A 197 -22.97 15.49 7.75
N ARG A 198 -22.63 15.89 6.52
CA ARG A 198 -22.63 15.02 5.33
C ARG A 198 -21.35 14.19 5.21
N ILE A 199 -20.87 13.69 6.35
CA ILE A 199 -19.65 12.90 6.48
C ILE A 199 -20.06 11.47 6.79
N PHE A 200 -19.45 10.50 6.11
CA PHE A 200 -19.54 9.08 6.46
C PHE A 200 -18.13 8.56 6.76
N VAL A 201 -17.90 8.16 8.00
CA VAL A 201 -16.63 7.57 8.45
C VAL A 201 -16.88 6.11 8.79
N ALA A 202 -16.42 5.18 7.96
CA ALA A 202 -16.37 3.77 8.31
C ALA A 202 -15.05 3.48 9.02
N VAL A 203 -15.13 2.87 10.21
CA VAL A 203 -13.95 2.49 10.98
C VAL A 203 -14.09 1.05 11.44
N ALA A 204 -13.06 0.24 11.19
CA ALA A 204 -12.88 -1.06 11.86
C ALA A 204 -12.02 -0.85 13.12
N PRO A 205 -12.61 -0.84 14.33
CA PRO A 205 -11.89 -0.64 15.57
C PRO A 205 -11.09 -1.86 16.02
N GLU A 206 -10.12 -1.64 16.90
CA GLU A 206 -9.40 -2.73 17.56
C GLU A 206 -10.08 -3.02 18.91
N TYR A 207 -10.90 -4.07 18.97
CA TYR A 207 -11.51 -4.58 20.20
C TYR A 207 -10.57 -5.57 20.91
N LEU A 208 -10.67 -5.69 22.23
CA LEU A 208 -10.06 -6.78 22.98
C LEU A 208 -11.07 -7.93 23.15
N VAL A 209 -10.61 -9.17 23.06
CA VAL A 209 -11.46 -10.36 23.30
C VAL A 209 -12.12 -10.30 24.69
N GLN A 210 -11.41 -9.80 25.70
CA GLN A 210 -11.97 -9.61 27.04
C GLN A 210 -13.11 -8.58 27.07
N GLU A 211 -13.07 -7.54 26.24
CA GLU A 211 -14.16 -6.55 26.13
C GLU A 211 -15.42 -7.19 25.55
N LEU A 212 -15.25 -8.08 24.57
CA LEU A 212 -16.34 -8.83 23.97
C LEU A 212 -16.88 -9.93 24.89
N ASN A 213 -16.04 -10.49 25.77
CA ASN A 213 -16.44 -11.49 26.77
C ASN A 213 -17.16 -10.87 27.99
N ASN A 214 -16.83 -9.64 28.35
CA ASN A 214 -17.38 -8.97 29.54
C ASN A 214 -18.67 -8.18 29.23
N ASP A 215 -19.82 -8.87 29.19
CA ASP A 215 -21.14 -8.24 28.97
C ASP A 215 -21.53 -7.15 29.98
N LYS A 216 -20.91 -7.12 31.16
CA LYS A 216 -21.40 -6.32 32.30
C LYS A 216 -20.71 -4.96 32.51
N ARG A 217 -19.60 -4.65 31.82
CA ARG A 217 -18.79 -3.44 32.12
C ARG A 217 -18.95 -2.30 31.12
N LEU A 218 -19.48 -2.57 29.92
CA LEU A 218 -19.76 -1.57 28.91
C LEU A 218 -21.27 -1.42 28.82
N ASN A 219 -21.81 -0.38 29.44
CA ASN A 219 -23.24 -0.07 29.39
C ASN A 219 -23.76 -0.11 27.93
N GLN A 220 -24.64 -1.08 27.65
CA GLN A 220 -25.66 -1.12 26.60
C GLN A 220 -25.30 -1.24 25.10
N SER A 221 -24.06 -1.06 24.62
CA SER A 221 -23.82 -1.04 23.14
C SER A 221 -23.06 -2.21 22.51
N VAL A 222 -22.45 -3.11 23.28
CA VAL A 222 -21.57 -4.17 22.71
C VAL A 222 -22.27 -5.54 22.56
N SER A 223 -23.44 -5.74 23.19
CA SER A 223 -23.90 -7.11 23.53
C SER A 223 -24.37 -7.96 22.34
N SER A 224 -25.17 -7.45 21.39
CA SER A 224 -25.81 -8.34 20.40
C SER A 224 -24.88 -8.79 19.26
N TRP A 225 -24.00 -7.93 18.77
CA TRP A 225 -23.09 -8.29 17.68
C TRP A 225 -21.93 -9.15 18.19
N ALA A 226 -21.46 -8.94 19.41
CA ALA A 226 -20.42 -9.77 20.03
C ALA A 226 -20.90 -11.22 20.23
N GLU A 227 -22.16 -11.42 20.63
CA GLU A 227 -22.79 -12.75 20.67
C GLU A 227 -22.81 -13.43 19.29
N ASN A 228 -23.17 -12.70 18.23
CA ASN A 228 -23.16 -13.23 16.87
C ASN A 228 -21.76 -13.68 16.43
N VAL A 229 -20.72 -12.91 16.76
CA VAL A 229 -19.33 -13.28 16.44
C VAL A 229 -18.90 -14.52 17.23
N LYS A 230 -19.23 -14.61 18.53
CA LYS A 230 -18.95 -15.79 19.35
C LYS A 230 -19.64 -17.03 18.79
N LEU A 231 -20.89 -16.89 18.34
CA LEU A 231 -21.66 -17.99 17.74
C LEU A 231 -21.01 -18.47 16.43
N GLN A 232 -20.60 -17.55 15.55
CA GLN A 232 -19.92 -17.90 14.31
C GLN A 232 -18.58 -18.61 14.56
N GLU A 233 -17.80 -18.11 15.53
CA GLU A 233 -16.56 -18.75 15.95
C GLU A 233 -16.80 -20.17 16.50
N ALA A 234 -17.86 -20.36 17.31
CA ALA A 234 -18.25 -21.67 17.80
C ALA A 234 -18.68 -22.61 16.67
N GLU A 235 -19.41 -22.12 15.67
CA GLU A 235 -19.83 -22.89 14.49
C GLU A 235 -18.64 -23.37 13.67
N ILE A 236 -17.61 -22.53 13.50
CA ILE A 236 -16.34 -22.93 12.85
C ILE A 236 -15.70 -24.08 13.64
N GLY A 237 -15.62 -23.96 14.96
CA GLY A 237 -15.08 -25.01 15.83
C GLY A 237 -15.86 -26.33 15.72
N GLN A 238 -17.19 -26.27 15.78
CA GLN A 238 -18.06 -27.44 15.62
C GLN A 238 -17.90 -28.10 14.24
N THR A 239 -17.79 -27.30 13.18
CA THR A 239 -17.56 -27.81 11.81
C THR A 239 -16.25 -28.58 11.73
N ILE A 240 -15.17 -28.07 12.33
CA ILE A 240 -13.87 -28.74 12.37
C ILE A 240 -13.94 -30.05 13.17
N ILE A 241 -14.62 -30.05 14.31
CA ILE A 241 -14.79 -31.26 15.15
C ILE A 241 -15.56 -32.34 14.39
N ALA A 242 -16.70 -31.97 13.78
CA ALA A 242 -17.51 -32.90 12.99
C ALA A 242 -16.72 -33.45 11.80
N MET A 243 -15.97 -32.61 11.09
CA MET A 243 -15.08 -33.02 10.00
C MET A 243 -13.97 -33.98 10.48
N ASN A 244 -13.35 -33.72 11.64
CA ASN A 244 -12.34 -34.61 12.23
C ASN A 244 -12.92 -35.98 12.61
N GLN A 245 -14.15 -36.00 13.16
CA GLN A 245 -14.86 -37.25 13.49
C GLN A 245 -15.21 -38.04 12.23
N ALA A 246 -15.73 -37.39 11.19
CA ALA A 246 -16.04 -38.03 9.92
C ALA A 246 -14.80 -38.61 9.25
N LEU A 247 -13.67 -37.89 9.23
CA LEU A 247 -12.40 -38.37 8.71
C LEU A 247 -11.82 -39.57 9.48
N LYS A 248 -12.11 -39.68 10.78
CA LYS A 248 -11.73 -40.83 11.61
C LYS A 248 -12.58 -42.07 11.32
N GLN A 249 -13.84 -41.87 10.95
CA GLN A 249 -14.78 -42.95 10.60
C GLN A 249 -14.58 -43.42 9.16
N ASP A 250 -14.33 -42.49 8.24
CA ASP A 250 -14.11 -42.72 6.83
C ASP A 250 -12.94 -41.86 6.32
N ALA A 251 -11.83 -42.52 5.99
CA ALA A 251 -10.64 -41.86 5.46
C ALA A 251 -10.88 -41.21 4.07
N PHE A 252 -11.96 -41.58 3.37
CA PHE A 252 -12.37 -41.03 2.08
C PHE A 252 -13.42 -39.92 2.20
N PHE A 253 -13.86 -39.58 3.41
CA PHE A 253 -14.79 -38.47 3.63
C PHE A 253 -14.26 -37.18 2.99
N ARG A 254 -15.10 -36.49 2.22
CA ARG A 254 -14.77 -35.23 1.57
C ARG A 254 -15.87 -34.21 1.77
N MET A 255 -15.51 -33.02 2.26
CA MET A 255 -16.39 -31.88 2.36
C MET A 255 -15.89 -30.78 1.42
N GLU A 256 -16.66 -30.45 0.39
CA GLU A 256 -16.32 -29.43 -0.60
C GLU A 256 -16.41 -28.01 0.01
N MET A 257 -15.29 -27.30 0.05
CA MET A 257 -15.12 -25.96 0.65
C MET A 257 -14.36 -24.99 -0.29
N GLY A 258 -14.27 -25.29 -1.59
CA GLY A 258 -13.56 -24.47 -2.57
C GLY A 258 -12.04 -24.70 -2.61
N GLU A 259 -11.25 -23.65 -2.90
CA GLU A 259 -9.80 -23.76 -3.18
C GLU A 259 -8.97 -24.32 -2.02
N LEU A 260 -9.42 -24.13 -0.78
CA LEU A 260 -8.72 -24.60 0.43
C LEU A 260 -9.15 -26.00 0.87
N THR A 261 -10.10 -26.65 0.18
CA THR A 261 -10.69 -27.94 0.57
C THR A 261 -9.62 -28.97 0.91
N ASP A 262 -8.74 -29.28 -0.04
CA ASP A 262 -7.77 -30.36 0.14
C ASP A 262 -6.80 -30.08 1.29
N GLU A 263 -6.43 -28.82 1.50
CA GLU A 263 -5.54 -28.44 2.60
C GLU A 263 -6.25 -28.51 3.96
N ILE A 264 -7.49 -28.03 4.04
CA ILE A 264 -8.33 -28.11 5.25
C ILE A 264 -8.54 -29.57 5.64
N MET A 265 -8.98 -30.43 4.72
CA MET A 265 -9.23 -31.85 4.98
C MET A 265 -7.94 -32.53 5.48
N ARG A 266 -6.81 -32.30 4.78
CA ARG A 266 -5.51 -32.87 5.14
C ARG A 266 -5.02 -32.43 6.51
N LEU A 267 -5.18 -31.16 6.87
CA LEU A 267 -4.75 -30.66 8.18
C LEU A 267 -5.70 -31.11 9.29
N THR A 268 -7.01 -31.13 9.03
CA THR A 268 -8.02 -31.58 9.99
C THR A 268 -7.84 -33.05 10.36
N ALA A 269 -7.48 -33.91 9.40
CA ALA A 269 -7.15 -35.32 9.65
C ALA A 269 -6.00 -35.51 10.65
N LYS A 270 -5.11 -34.51 10.78
CA LYS A 270 -3.93 -34.58 11.68
C LYS A 270 -4.21 -34.07 13.11
N ILE A 271 -5.41 -33.55 13.37
CA ILE A 271 -5.79 -33.10 14.71
C ILE A 271 -6.10 -34.34 15.56
N LYS A 272 -5.30 -34.56 16.60
CA LYS A 272 -5.38 -35.73 17.50
C LYS A 272 -6.65 -35.66 18.36
N GLN A 273 -6.92 -34.51 18.97
CA GLN A 273 -7.99 -34.31 19.96
C GLN A 273 -8.84 -33.06 19.67
N ALA A 274 -10.15 -33.14 19.93
CA ALA A 274 -11.09 -32.03 19.77
C ALA A 274 -10.76 -30.82 20.67
N ALA A 275 -10.16 -31.06 21.84
CA ALA A 275 -9.75 -30.02 22.78
C ALA A 275 -8.78 -28.98 22.16
N PHE A 276 -7.99 -29.36 21.16
CA PHE A 276 -7.12 -28.41 20.44
C PHE A 276 -7.91 -27.44 19.55
N VAL A 277 -9.04 -27.88 19.01
CA VAL A 277 -9.97 -27.04 18.23
C VAL A 277 -10.71 -26.09 19.18
N GLU A 278 -11.17 -26.57 20.33
CA GLU A 278 -11.81 -25.72 21.33
C GLU A 278 -10.85 -24.66 21.87
N ALA A 279 -9.58 -25.02 22.06
CA ALA A 279 -8.53 -24.08 22.47
C ALA A 279 -8.13 -23.10 21.35
N SER A 280 -8.46 -23.37 20.07
CA SER A 280 -8.19 -22.45 18.96
C SER A 280 -9.20 -21.32 18.82
N ASN A 281 -10.35 -21.46 19.50
CA ASN A 281 -11.35 -20.41 19.62
C ASN A 281 -10.77 -19.24 20.42
N GLN A 282 -10.75 -18.06 19.82
CA GLN A 282 -10.15 -16.88 20.44
C GLN A 282 -10.86 -16.46 21.74
N PHE A 283 -12.17 -16.70 21.87
CA PHE A 283 -12.96 -16.33 23.06
C PHE A 283 -12.74 -17.27 24.25
N ASN A 284 -12.21 -18.47 24.01
CA ASN A 284 -11.84 -19.42 25.05
C ASN A 284 -10.46 -19.12 25.65
N GLN A 285 -9.71 -18.15 25.10
CA GLN A 285 -8.40 -17.80 25.59
C GLN A 285 -8.50 -16.92 26.85
N THR A 286 -7.75 -17.28 27.89
CA THR A 286 -7.74 -16.57 29.18
C THR A 286 -6.92 -15.27 29.18
N GLN A 287 -6.34 -14.88 28.04
CA GLN A 287 -5.48 -13.70 27.95
C GLN A 287 -6.30 -12.40 27.90
N ALA A 288 -6.18 -11.59 28.94
CA ALA A 288 -6.92 -10.33 29.10
C ALA A 288 -6.65 -9.28 28.01
N SER A 289 -5.48 -9.31 27.36
CA SER A 289 -5.03 -8.28 26.41
C SER A 289 -5.10 -8.68 24.93
N LEU A 290 -5.67 -9.84 24.59
CA LEU A 290 -5.71 -10.31 23.20
C LEU A 290 -6.60 -9.41 22.33
N VAL A 291 -6.04 -8.88 21.23
CA VAL A 291 -6.79 -8.14 20.22
C VAL A 291 -7.72 -9.11 19.47
N PHE A 292 -8.98 -8.73 19.33
CA PHE A 292 -9.98 -9.45 18.56
C PHE A 292 -9.57 -9.50 17.09
N HIS A 293 -9.57 -10.72 16.54
CA HIS A 293 -9.36 -10.96 15.12
C HIS A 293 -10.67 -11.43 14.50
N SER A 294 -11.28 -10.57 13.68
CA SER A 294 -12.49 -10.92 12.96
C SER A 294 -12.21 -11.98 11.90
N GLY A 295 -13.12 -12.96 11.82
CA GLY A 295 -13.14 -13.90 10.70
C GLY A 295 -13.56 -13.20 9.41
N SER A 296 -13.07 -13.69 8.28
CA SER A 296 -13.42 -13.24 6.93
C SER A 296 -14.92 -13.30 6.68
N TRP A 297 -15.59 -14.32 7.23
CA TRP A 297 -17.03 -14.46 7.12
C TRP A 297 -17.73 -13.26 7.76
N TYR A 298 -17.36 -12.92 8.99
CA TYR A 298 -17.93 -11.78 9.68
C TYR A 298 -17.57 -10.45 9.01
N ASP A 299 -16.33 -10.31 8.55
CA ASP A 299 -15.88 -9.15 7.80
C ASP A 299 -16.71 -8.95 6.53
N LEU A 300 -17.09 -10.02 5.84
CA LEU A 300 -17.85 -9.94 4.60
C LEU A 300 -19.30 -9.52 4.85
N LEU A 301 -19.91 -10.03 5.92
CA LEU A 301 -21.24 -9.57 6.37
C LEU A 301 -21.21 -8.07 6.73
N SER A 302 -20.18 -7.66 7.46
CA SER A 302 -19.93 -6.27 7.84
C SER A 302 -19.76 -5.37 6.62
N LEU A 303 -19.02 -5.84 5.61
CA LEU A 303 -18.84 -5.14 4.34
C LEU A 303 -20.18 -4.90 3.66
N ARG A 304 -21.02 -5.95 3.55
CA ARG A 304 -22.34 -5.85 2.94
C ARG A 304 -23.21 -4.80 3.65
N LYS A 305 -23.28 -4.85 4.98
CA LYS A 305 -24.06 -3.88 5.78
C LYS A 305 -23.57 -2.45 5.60
N MET A 306 -22.25 -2.26 5.55
CA MET A 306 -21.66 -0.95 5.26
C MET A 306 -22.05 -0.46 3.85
N LEU A 307 -22.01 -1.32 2.83
CA LEU A 307 -22.40 -0.99 1.47
C LEU A 307 -23.89 -0.64 1.34
N ASP A 308 -24.77 -1.41 2.00
CA ASP A 308 -26.21 -1.11 2.10
C ASP A 308 -26.43 0.28 2.71
N LYS A 309 -25.70 0.59 3.79
CA LYS A 309 -25.80 1.89 4.47
C LYS A 309 -25.33 3.02 3.57
N ILE A 310 -24.18 2.87 2.90
CA ILE A 310 -23.66 3.86 1.94
C ILE A 310 -24.67 4.07 0.80
N TRP A 311 -25.24 2.99 0.25
CA TRP A 311 -26.25 3.07 -0.80
C TRP A 311 -27.47 3.88 -0.35
N SER A 312 -27.95 3.66 0.86
CA SER A 312 -29.11 4.39 1.43
C SER A 312 -28.85 5.90 1.59
N GLN A 313 -27.59 6.31 1.76
CA GLN A 313 -27.21 7.71 2.01
C GLN A 313 -26.50 8.39 0.85
N ARG A 314 -26.28 7.68 -0.26
CA ARG A 314 -25.40 8.07 -1.38
C ARG A 314 -25.63 9.49 -1.93
N SER A 315 -26.88 9.97 -1.90
CA SER A 315 -27.26 11.31 -2.38
C SER A 315 -26.87 12.44 -1.43
N VAL A 316 -26.61 12.15 -0.16
CA VAL A 316 -26.35 13.16 0.87
C VAL A 316 -24.87 13.29 1.18
N LEU A 317 -24.09 12.22 1.01
CA LEU A 317 -22.67 12.18 1.40
C LEU A 317 -21.79 13.14 0.60
N ARG A 318 -20.95 13.89 1.31
CA ARG A 318 -19.92 14.79 0.75
C ARG A 318 -18.51 14.39 1.11
N VAL A 319 -18.30 13.80 2.28
CA VAL A 319 -16.99 13.33 2.74
C VAL A 319 -17.09 11.86 3.09
N LEU A 320 -16.16 11.04 2.58
CA LEU A 320 -16.12 9.60 2.82
C LEU A 320 -14.75 9.21 3.39
N TYR A 321 -14.72 8.64 4.58
CA TYR A 321 -13.52 8.09 5.22
C TYR A 321 -13.68 6.58 5.37
N LEU A 322 -12.67 5.82 4.92
CA LEU A 322 -12.60 4.37 5.05
C LEU A 322 -11.34 4.01 5.82
N CYS A 323 -11.50 3.59 7.07
CA CYS A 323 -10.40 3.38 8.00
C CYS A 323 -10.29 1.90 8.38
N LYS A 324 -9.20 1.26 7.97
CA LYS A 324 -8.82 -0.12 8.31
C LYS A 324 -9.84 -1.20 7.95
N ILE A 325 -10.68 -0.95 6.95
CA ILE A 325 -11.74 -1.88 6.56
C ILE A 325 -11.11 -3.18 6.01
N PRO A 326 -11.30 -4.36 6.67
CA PRO A 326 -10.52 -5.56 6.37
C PRO A 326 -10.66 -6.10 4.93
N LEU A 327 -11.90 -6.13 4.41
CA LEU A 327 -12.22 -6.61 3.06
C LEU A 327 -12.52 -5.47 2.08
N LEU A 328 -11.91 -4.29 2.30
CA LEU A 328 -11.97 -3.19 1.35
C LEU A 328 -10.77 -3.23 0.41
N ASP A 329 -11.04 -3.40 -0.89
CA ASP A 329 -10.06 -3.23 -1.94
C ASP A 329 -10.44 -2.09 -2.91
N ARG A 330 -9.56 -1.85 -3.89
CA ARG A 330 -9.75 -0.83 -4.94
C ARG A 330 -11.05 -0.98 -5.74
N ARG A 331 -11.57 -2.21 -5.90
CA ARG A 331 -12.81 -2.48 -6.66
C ARG A 331 -14.01 -2.00 -5.86
N ILE A 332 -14.09 -2.31 -4.57
CA ILE A 332 -15.14 -1.81 -3.69
C ILE A 332 -15.14 -0.27 -3.64
N VAL A 333 -13.96 0.35 -3.54
CA VAL A 333 -13.84 1.81 -3.58
C VAL A 333 -14.41 2.37 -4.90
N ALA A 334 -14.10 1.75 -6.03
CA ALA A 334 -14.65 2.16 -7.33
C ALA A 334 -16.18 2.05 -7.39
N ILE A 335 -16.75 0.99 -6.83
CA ILE A 335 -18.21 0.79 -6.74
C ILE A 335 -18.86 1.92 -5.92
N ILE A 336 -18.30 2.23 -4.75
CA ILE A 336 -18.81 3.30 -3.87
C ILE A 336 -18.75 4.67 -4.56
N LEU A 337 -17.60 5.06 -5.11
CA LEU A 337 -17.41 6.40 -5.68
C LEU A 337 -18.24 6.64 -6.94
N ARG A 338 -18.54 5.58 -7.72
CA ARG A 338 -19.44 5.64 -8.88
C ARG A 338 -20.89 5.82 -8.47
N ALA A 339 -21.29 5.31 -7.31
CA ALA A 339 -22.67 5.37 -6.82
C ALA A 339 -23.00 6.64 -6.03
N CYS A 340 -22.01 7.33 -5.46
CA CYS A 340 -22.20 8.49 -4.60
C CYS A 340 -21.87 9.81 -5.35
N PRO A 341 -22.85 10.53 -5.94
CA PRO A 341 -22.59 11.66 -6.83
C PRO A 341 -22.02 12.91 -6.16
N ASN A 342 -22.24 13.08 -4.85
CA ASN A 342 -21.94 14.32 -4.12
C ASN A 342 -20.64 14.30 -3.30
N ILE A 343 -19.90 13.19 -3.30
CA ILE A 343 -18.63 13.07 -2.59
C ILE A 343 -17.60 14.04 -3.18
N GLN A 344 -17.04 14.93 -2.37
CA GLN A 344 -16.01 15.90 -2.75
C GLN A 344 -14.64 15.55 -2.16
N MET A 345 -14.62 14.79 -1.06
CA MET A 345 -13.39 14.32 -0.41
C MET A 345 -13.46 12.82 -0.10
N VAL A 346 -12.37 12.12 -0.42
CA VAL A 346 -12.19 10.69 -0.11
C VAL A 346 -10.96 10.51 0.75
N GLY A 347 -11.12 9.85 1.90
CA GLY A 347 -10.08 9.43 2.82
C GLY A 347 -9.99 7.90 2.88
N ILE A 348 -8.81 7.32 2.65
CA ILE A 348 -8.56 5.88 2.81
C ILE A 348 -7.35 5.69 3.70
N TYR A 349 -7.50 4.93 4.79
CA TYR A 349 -6.47 4.83 5.82
C TYR A 349 -6.23 3.38 6.24
N ASP A 350 -5.02 2.88 5.96
CA ASP A 350 -4.47 1.61 6.43
C ASP A 350 -5.39 0.40 6.22
N CYS A 351 -6.09 0.35 5.07
CA CYS A 351 -6.97 -0.77 4.71
C CYS A 351 -6.12 -1.96 4.23
N PRO A 352 -6.27 -3.18 4.78
CA PRO A 352 -5.33 -4.30 4.54
C PRO A 352 -5.15 -4.74 3.08
N LEU A 353 -6.17 -4.57 2.24
CA LEU A 353 -6.13 -4.95 0.81
C LEU A 353 -5.83 -3.79 -0.14
N ILE A 354 -5.48 -2.61 0.41
CA ILE A 354 -5.09 -1.43 -0.37
C ILE A 354 -3.63 -1.12 -0.11
N HIS A 355 -2.79 -1.31 -1.13
CA HIS A 355 -1.35 -1.13 -1.04
C HIS A 355 -0.89 0.18 -1.71
N PHE A 356 0.39 0.51 -1.55
CA PHE A 356 0.99 1.76 -2.05
C PHE A 356 0.72 2.02 -3.53
N GLY A 357 0.85 0.98 -4.36
CA GLY A 357 0.60 1.05 -5.80
C GLY A 357 -0.82 1.45 -6.21
N ASP A 358 -1.82 1.29 -5.35
CA ASP A 358 -3.22 1.61 -5.66
C ASP A 358 -3.48 3.10 -5.82
N VAL A 359 -2.57 3.96 -5.36
CA VAL A 359 -2.64 5.40 -5.61
C VAL A 359 -2.83 5.72 -7.10
N ILE A 360 -2.26 4.91 -8.01
CA ILE A 360 -2.37 5.14 -9.45
C ILE A 360 -3.78 4.87 -9.96
N CYS A 361 -4.34 3.68 -9.69
CA CYS A 361 -5.66 3.32 -10.17
C CYS A 361 -6.77 4.14 -9.47
N LEU A 362 -6.54 4.57 -8.22
CA LEU A 362 -7.45 5.46 -7.51
C LEU A 362 -7.45 6.89 -8.09
N LEU A 363 -6.30 7.40 -8.53
CA LEU A 363 -6.25 8.67 -9.26
C LEU A 363 -6.95 8.57 -10.62
N ASP A 364 -6.78 7.44 -11.33
CA ASP A 364 -7.48 7.14 -12.58
C ASP A 364 -9.00 7.05 -12.38
N LEU A 365 -9.44 6.41 -11.28
CA LEU A 365 -10.83 6.36 -10.86
C LEU A 365 -11.39 7.75 -10.59
N ILE A 366 -10.70 8.59 -9.81
CA ILE A 366 -11.13 9.96 -9.52
C ILE A 366 -11.26 10.76 -10.82
N HIS A 367 -10.30 10.63 -11.74
CA HIS A 367 -10.39 11.26 -13.05
C HIS A 367 -11.62 10.79 -13.86
N GLN A 368 -11.86 9.48 -13.90
CA GLN A 368 -13.01 8.88 -14.58
C GLN A 368 -14.33 9.41 -14.00
N VAL A 369 -14.47 9.39 -12.67
CA VAL A 369 -15.66 9.86 -11.94
C VAL A 369 -15.87 11.35 -12.18
N ASN A 370 -14.85 12.18 -12.00
CA ASN A 370 -14.94 13.63 -12.22
C ASN A 370 -15.29 13.98 -13.67
N SER A 371 -14.79 13.21 -14.65
CA SER A 371 -15.13 13.41 -16.06
C SER A 371 -16.61 13.15 -16.34
N LYS A 372 -17.19 12.10 -15.74
CA LYS A 372 -18.64 11.84 -15.81
C LYS A 372 -19.44 12.92 -15.09
N ARG A 373 -19.04 13.28 -13.86
CA ARG A 373 -19.72 14.29 -13.04
C ARG A 373 -19.73 15.67 -13.67
N ARG A 374 -18.64 16.08 -14.34
CA ARG A 374 -18.59 17.34 -15.09
C ARG A 374 -19.66 17.40 -16.17
N LYS A 375 -19.90 16.31 -16.90
CA LYS A 375 -20.96 16.23 -17.91
C LYS A 375 -22.36 16.31 -17.29
N GLN A 376 -22.51 15.76 -16.09
CA GLN A 376 -23.77 15.72 -15.33
C GLN A 376 -23.97 16.90 -14.36
N LYS A 377 -23.04 17.86 -14.33
CA LYS A 377 -23.03 19.00 -13.39
C LYS A 377 -23.06 18.61 -11.90
N PHE A 378 -22.49 17.46 -11.53
CA PHE A 378 -22.32 17.07 -10.13
C PHE A 378 -21.02 17.64 -9.52
N PRO A 379 -20.94 17.80 -8.19
CA PRO A 379 -19.73 18.20 -7.49
C PRO A 379 -18.55 17.27 -7.80
N LEU A 380 -17.38 17.86 -8.00
CA LEU A 380 -16.15 17.13 -8.28
C LEU A 380 -15.48 16.68 -6.99
N ILE A 381 -14.81 15.53 -7.03
CA ILE A 381 -13.84 15.14 -6.01
C ILE A 381 -12.64 16.06 -6.16
N THR A 382 -12.41 16.90 -5.16
CA THR A 382 -11.34 17.91 -5.13
C THR A 382 -10.27 17.60 -4.10
N SER A 383 -10.56 16.73 -3.14
CA SER A 383 -9.62 16.33 -2.09
C SER A 383 -9.48 14.81 -2.00
N PHE A 384 -8.26 14.35 -1.81
CA PHE A 384 -7.93 12.93 -1.65
C PHE A 384 -6.85 12.75 -0.60
N ASP A 385 -7.21 12.11 0.52
CA ASP A 385 -6.29 11.80 1.60
C ASP A 385 -6.07 10.28 1.66
N PHE A 386 -4.82 9.86 1.49
CA PHE A 386 -4.49 8.46 1.23
C PHE A 386 -3.35 7.99 2.12
N PHE A 387 -3.60 6.96 2.92
CA PHE A 387 -2.59 6.24 3.69
C PHE A 387 -2.76 4.75 3.37
N PRO A 388 -1.95 4.17 2.47
CA PRO A 388 -2.06 2.74 2.14
C PRO A 388 -1.63 1.87 3.33
N ARG A 389 -1.82 0.56 3.23
CA ARG A 389 -1.34 -0.40 4.24
C ARG A 389 0.16 -0.19 4.49
N TYR A 390 0.53 0.05 5.76
CA TYR A 390 1.92 0.17 6.18
C TYR A 390 2.39 -1.11 6.88
N HIS A 391 3.41 -1.76 6.31
CA HIS A 391 4.01 -2.97 6.87
C HIS A 391 5.09 -2.62 7.91
N CYS A 392 4.65 -2.46 9.16
CA CYS A 392 5.56 -2.18 10.28
C CYS A 392 6.47 -3.36 10.66
N GLY A 393 6.16 -4.56 10.17
CA GLY A 393 6.83 -5.80 10.53
C GLY A 393 6.46 -6.27 11.93
N MET A 394 6.97 -7.45 12.31
CA MET A 394 6.60 -8.07 13.60
C MET A 394 7.46 -7.58 14.76
N PRO A 395 6.88 -6.93 15.79
CA PRO A 395 7.65 -6.22 16.80
C PRO A 395 8.47 -7.10 17.74
N PHE A 396 8.33 -8.43 17.73
CA PHE A 396 8.98 -9.33 18.69
C PHE A 396 9.59 -10.62 18.08
N GLN A 397 9.65 -10.73 16.75
CA GLN A 397 9.91 -12.01 16.09
C GLN A 397 11.37 -12.49 16.16
N HIS A 398 12.35 -11.61 15.88
CA HIS A 398 13.80 -11.84 16.04
C HIS A 398 14.56 -10.54 15.71
N GLU A 399 15.84 -10.42 16.06
CA GLU A 399 16.67 -9.23 15.80
C GLU A 399 16.67 -8.77 14.33
N CYS A 400 16.54 -9.72 13.39
CA CYS A 400 16.51 -9.45 11.94
C CYS A 400 15.11 -9.25 11.35
N ALA A 401 14.08 -9.03 12.17
CA ALA A 401 12.72 -8.78 11.68
C ALA A 401 12.68 -7.31 11.32
N GLU A 402 12.10 -6.95 10.17
CA GLU A 402 12.41 -5.69 9.52
C GLU A 402 11.14 -4.92 9.22
N THR A 403 11.21 -3.60 9.40
CA THR A 403 10.16 -2.71 8.96
C THR A 403 10.42 -2.42 7.49
N TYR A 404 9.65 -3.03 6.59
CA TYR A 404 9.79 -2.78 5.16
C TYR A 404 8.91 -1.61 4.69
N GLY A 405 7.82 -1.33 5.41
CA GLY A 405 6.87 -0.24 5.14
C GLY A 405 5.97 -0.49 3.93
N LEU A 406 6.55 -0.85 2.77
CA LEU A 406 5.84 -1.08 1.50
C LEU A 406 5.38 -2.51 1.32
N THR A 407 6.24 -3.48 1.64
CA THR A 407 6.02 -4.91 1.40
C THR A 407 5.98 -5.67 2.73
N TRP A 408 5.37 -6.84 2.75
CA TRP A 408 5.44 -7.71 3.93
C TRP A 408 6.78 -8.45 4.05
N ALA A 409 7.30 -8.90 2.91
CA ALA A 409 8.49 -9.71 2.78
C ALA A 409 9.69 -8.90 2.24
N PRO A 410 10.93 -9.39 2.40
CA PRO A 410 12.08 -8.79 1.73
C PRO A 410 11.99 -9.00 0.22
N HIS A 411 12.31 -7.94 -0.54
CA HIS A 411 12.39 -7.95 -1.99
C HIS A 411 13.69 -7.30 -2.46
N ALA A 412 14.06 -7.52 -3.72
CA ALA A 412 15.27 -6.96 -4.31
C ALA A 412 15.21 -5.43 -4.28
N LEU A 413 16.29 -4.78 -3.84
CA LEU A 413 16.30 -3.34 -3.59
C LEU A 413 16.01 -2.52 -4.86
N GLU A 414 16.58 -2.92 -5.99
CA GLU A 414 16.46 -2.19 -7.25
C GLU A 414 15.01 -1.98 -7.71
N PRO A 415 14.20 -3.03 -7.95
CA PRO A 415 12.82 -2.86 -8.39
C PRO A 415 11.96 -2.13 -7.35
N ILE A 416 12.24 -2.32 -6.04
CA ILE A 416 11.52 -1.62 -4.98
C ILE A 416 11.84 -0.12 -4.97
N GLN A 417 13.11 0.27 -4.99
CA GLN A 417 13.52 1.68 -4.94
C GLN A 417 13.11 2.42 -6.22
N ARG A 418 13.47 1.90 -7.39
CA ARG A 418 13.08 2.51 -8.67
C ARG A 418 11.56 2.54 -8.81
N GLY A 419 10.87 1.48 -8.41
CA GLY A 419 9.41 1.38 -8.45
C GLY A 419 8.71 2.35 -7.52
N PHE A 420 9.22 2.53 -6.30
CA PHE A 420 8.68 3.49 -5.33
C PHE A 420 8.68 4.92 -5.90
N PHE A 421 9.81 5.36 -6.45
CA PHE A 421 9.91 6.69 -7.05
C PHE A 421 9.17 6.80 -8.39
N ALA A 422 9.07 5.73 -9.19
CA ALA A 422 8.28 5.72 -10.42
C ALA A 422 6.77 5.91 -10.14
N ILE A 423 6.24 5.21 -9.13
CA ILE A 423 4.85 5.38 -8.67
C ILE A 423 4.66 6.80 -8.11
N LEU A 424 5.60 7.29 -7.30
CA LEU A 424 5.54 8.63 -6.72
C LEU A 424 5.52 9.73 -7.80
N LEU A 425 6.35 9.61 -8.84
CA LEU A 425 6.36 10.49 -10.00
C LEU A 425 5.01 10.49 -10.73
N LYS A 426 4.48 9.30 -11.05
CA LYS A 426 3.17 9.17 -11.72
C LYS A 426 2.06 9.79 -10.87
N ALA A 427 2.01 9.47 -9.58
CA ALA A 427 1.02 9.99 -8.65
C ALA A 427 1.09 11.51 -8.53
N PHE A 428 2.30 12.09 -8.41
CA PHE A 428 2.51 13.53 -8.32
C PHE A 428 2.02 14.25 -9.59
N MET A 429 2.42 13.77 -10.77
CA MET A 429 2.03 14.40 -12.03
C MET A 429 0.53 14.31 -12.29
N LYS A 430 -0.11 13.18 -11.95
CA LYS A 430 -1.57 13.00 -12.03
C LYS A 430 -2.30 13.93 -11.04
N ALA A 431 -1.90 13.91 -9.77
CA ALA A 431 -2.52 14.73 -8.73
C ALA A 431 -2.42 16.23 -9.04
N LYS A 432 -1.26 16.73 -9.50
CA LYS A 432 -1.09 18.14 -9.89
C LYS A 432 -1.95 18.53 -11.09
N ARG A 433 -2.08 17.67 -12.11
CA ARG A 433 -2.98 17.94 -13.25
C ARG A 433 -4.44 18.03 -12.82
N MET A 434 -4.84 17.17 -11.90
CA MET A 434 -6.19 17.10 -11.37
C MET A 434 -6.46 18.12 -10.26
N LYS A 435 -5.45 18.86 -9.82
CA LYS A 435 -5.50 19.80 -8.69
C LYS A 435 -5.97 19.14 -7.38
N LEU A 436 -5.55 17.90 -7.15
CA LEU A 436 -5.76 17.22 -5.88
C LEU A 436 -4.68 17.62 -4.88
N ASP A 437 -5.11 17.72 -3.62
CA ASP A 437 -4.29 18.11 -2.47
C ASP A 437 -3.47 16.96 -1.86
N LEU A 438 -3.39 15.80 -2.51
CA LEU A 438 -2.72 14.57 -2.03
C LEU A 438 -1.29 14.80 -1.49
N PHE A 439 -0.55 15.75 -2.08
CA PHE A 439 0.85 16.05 -1.72
C PHE A 439 1.02 17.26 -0.81
N ASP A 440 -0.08 17.87 -0.37
CA ASP A 440 -0.05 19.08 0.45
C ASP A 440 0.37 18.75 1.88
N LYS A 441 0.84 19.79 2.59
CA LYS A 441 1.29 19.65 3.97
C LYS A 441 0.14 19.15 4.85
N GLY A 442 0.42 18.15 5.67
CA GLY A 442 -0.52 17.60 6.63
C GLY A 442 -1.46 16.52 6.08
N LYS A 443 -1.33 16.12 4.80
CA LYS A 443 -1.99 14.92 4.30
C LYS A 443 -1.34 13.65 4.84
N SER A 444 -2.16 12.62 5.00
CA SER A 444 -1.75 11.30 5.46
C SER A 444 -0.79 10.64 4.50
N TRP A 445 -0.89 10.95 3.19
CA TRP A 445 0.07 10.47 2.19
C TRP A 445 1.49 10.96 2.47
N ARG A 446 1.65 12.23 2.87
CA ARG A 446 2.95 12.78 3.27
C ARG A 446 3.48 12.09 4.52
N ASP A 447 2.61 11.83 5.49
CA ASP A 447 2.98 11.11 6.71
C ASP A 447 3.39 9.66 6.39
N PHE A 448 2.69 8.97 5.48
CA PHE A 448 3.09 7.65 4.97
C PHE A 448 4.47 7.68 4.33
N LEU A 449 4.69 8.58 3.35
CA LEU A 449 5.98 8.68 2.65
C LEU A 449 7.15 8.99 3.60
N SER A 450 6.90 9.75 4.67
CA SER A 450 7.92 10.02 5.71
C SER A 450 8.25 8.82 6.59
N ARG A 451 7.36 7.81 6.65
CA ARG A 451 7.55 6.58 7.43
C ARG A 451 8.17 5.45 6.61
N VAL A 452 8.03 5.48 5.28
CA VAL A 452 8.63 4.47 4.41
C VAL A 452 10.15 4.43 4.66
N PRO A 453 10.70 3.28 5.06
CA PRO A 453 12.14 3.12 5.24
C PRO A 453 12.88 3.48 3.95
N ASN A 454 13.71 4.52 4.02
CA ASN A 454 14.55 5.03 2.93
C ASN A 454 15.65 5.90 3.54
N TYR A 455 16.70 6.28 2.83
CA TYR A 455 17.69 7.23 3.39
C TYR A 455 17.04 8.60 3.66
N SER A 456 17.54 9.30 4.67
CA SER A 456 16.87 10.42 5.37
C SER A 456 16.31 11.54 4.47
N LEU A 457 17.00 11.85 3.36
CA LEU A 457 16.62 12.93 2.46
C LEU A 457 15.95 12.47 1.15
N ALA A 458 15.73 11.16 0.97
CA ALA A 458 15.24 10.56 -0.27
C ALA A 458 13.94 11.18 -0.79
N VAL A 459 12.88 11.08 0.01
CA VAL A 459 11.55 11.57 -0.32
C VAL A 459 11.51 13.10 -0.39
N PRO A 460 12.04 13.85 0.60
CA PRO A 460 12.06 15.31 0.54
C PRO A 460 12.81 15.86 -0.69
N ALA A 461 13.97 15.31 -1.03
CA ALA A 461 14.75 15.74 -2.20
C ALA A 461 14.03 15.43 -3.52
N PHE A 462 13.44 14.23 -3.64
CA PHE A 462 12.66 13.87 -4.82
C PHE A 462 11.47 14.81 -5.04
N LEU A 463 10.72 15.10 -3.97
CA LEU A 463 9.56 15.99 -4.05
C LEU A 463 9.99 17.44 -4.29
N ASP A 464 11.12 17.88 -3.75
CA ASP A 464 11.71 19.20 -4.04
C ASP A 464 12.02 19.37 -5.53
N ALA A 465 12.70 18.38 -6.13
CA ALA A 465 12.97 18.38 -7.56
C ALA A 465 11.67 18.41 -8.40
N LEU A 466 10.64 17.65 -7.99
CA LEU A 466 9.34 17.66 -8.68
C LEU A 466 8.62 19.00 -8.60
N TYR A 467 8.62 19.67 -7.45
CA TYR A 467 8.03 21.00 -7.33
C TYR A 467 8.82 22.04 -8.15
N ARG A 468 10.14 22.00 -8.09
CA ARG A 468 11.00 22.88 -8.91
C ARG A 468 10.82 22.65 -10.41
N GLN A 469 10.58 21.40 -10.83
CA GLN A 469 10.22 21.10 -12.21
C GLN A 469 8.90 21.78 -12.61
N VAL A 470 7.90 21.77 -11.73
CA VAL A 470 6.62 22.45 -11.96
C VAL A 470 6.84 23.94 -12.11
N ASP A 471 7.62 24.56 -11.21
CA ASP A 471 7.92 25.99 -11.27
C ASP A 471 8.70 26.37 -12.53
N TRP A 472 9.73 25.60 -12.89
CA TRP A 472 10.52 25.80 -14.10
C TRP A 472 9.65 25.69 -15.37
N GLN A 473 8.71 24.74 -15.40
CA GLN A 473 7.75 24.61 -16.51
C GLN A 473 6.66 25.68 -16.51
N ALA A 474 6.40 26.36 -15.38
CA ALA A 474 5.50 27.51 -15.32
C ALA A 474 6.16 28.81 -15.85
N GLN A 475 7.49 28.87 -15.88
CA GLN A 475 8.21 30.02 -16.43
C GLN A 475 8.02 30.17 -17.95
N ARG A 476 8.07 31.42 -18.42
CA ARG A 476 8.12 31.76 -19.85
C ARG A 476 9.33 31.08 -20.50
N ARG A 477 9.18 30.60 -21.74
CA ARG A 477 10.23 29.83 -22.45
C ARG A 477 11.58 30.54 -22.47
N GLU A 478 11.60 31.85 -22.68
CA GLU A 478 12.81 32.68 -22.70
C GLU A 478 13.61 32.68 -21.38
N LYS A 479 12.93 32.46 -20.24
CA LYS A 479 13.56 32.43 -18.92
C LYS A 479 14.04 31.03 -18.52
N ARG A 480 13.77 30.02 -19.34
CA ARG A 480 14.13 28.64 -19.04
C ARG A 480 15.60 28.40 -19.38
N SER A 481 16.40 28.24 -18.33
CA SER A 481 17.78 27.80 -18.48
C SER A 481 17.84 26.26 -18.54
N GLU A 482 18.55 25.72 -19.53
CA GLU A 482 18.85 24.28 -19.62
C GLU A 482 19.73 23.82 -18.44
N ARG A 483 20.60 24.70 -17.93
CA ARG A 483 21.39 24.43 -16.72
C ARG A 483 20.48 24.12 -15.52
N VAL A 484 19.44 24.93 -15.29
CA VAL A 484 18.49 24.73 -14.18
C VAL A 484 17.70 23.44 -14.36
N LYS A 485 17.27 23.13 -15.59
CA LYS A 485 16.59 21.88 -15.92
C LYS A 485 17.47 20.66 -15.61
N ASN A 486 18.75 20.69 -15.98
CA ASN A 486 19.69 19.62 -15.69
C ASN A 486 19.93 19.45 -14.19
N GLN A 487 19.99 20.54 -13.42
CA GLN A 487 20.06 20.49 -11.95
C GLN A 487 18.84 19.81 -11.34
N ILE A 488 17.64 20.20 -11.79
CA ILE A 488 16.38 19.59 -11.35
C ILE A 488 16.35 18.09 -11.68
N LEU A 489 16.78 17.72 -12.89
CA LEU A 489 16.78 16.34 -13.35
C LEU A 489 17.78 15.49 -12.58
N PHE A 490 18.97 16.03 -12.30
CA PHE A 490 19.96 15.39 -11.42
C PHE A 490 19.37 15.16 -10.03
N ASP A 491 18.79 16.19 -9.42
CA ASP A 491 18.19 16.09 -8.08
C ASP A 491 16.99 15.14 -8.02
N LEU A 492 16.24 15.03 -9.12
CA LEU A 492 15.13 14.08 -9.27
C LEU A 492 15.63 12.63 -9.37
N LEU A 493 16.70 12.38 -10.13
CA LEU A 493 17.19 11.03 -10.39
C LEU A 493 18.16 10.53 -9.33
N LYS A 494 18.87 11.43 -8.65
CA LYS A 494 19.74 11.14 -7.51
C LYS A 494 19.11 10.14 -6.54
N PRO A 495 17.88 10.38 -6.04
CA PRO A 495 17.29 9.46 -5.09
C PRO A 495 16.85 8.10 -5.67
N VAL A 496 16.63 8.04 -6.98
CA VAL A 496 16.26 6.81 -7.70
C VAL A 496 17.46 5.88 -7.83
N ARG A 497 18.65 6.45 -8.05
CA ARG A 497 19.89 5.72 -8.38
C ARG A 497 20.73 5.36 -7.16
N LEU A 498 20.72 6.20 -6.12
CA LEU A 498 21.64 6.10 -4.98
C LEU A 498 21.66 4.68 -4.39
N GLY A 499 22.85 4.09 -4.28
CA GLY A 499 23.06 2.73 -3.76
C GLY A 499 22.71 1.59 -4.72
N LEU A 500 22.34 1.89 -5.98
CA LEU A 500 22.07 0.91 -7.05
C LEU A 500 23.12 0.98 -8.16
N ASP A 501 23.35 2.17 -8.72
CA ASP A 501 24.31 2.36 -9.80
C ASP A 501 25.73 2.55 -9.22
N GLU A 502 26.79 2.20 -9.97
CA GLU A 502 28.19 2.47 -9.59
C GLU A 502 28.51 3.96 -9.75
N ASN A 503 29.31 4.53 -8.83
CA ASN A 503 29.65 5.96 -8.79
C ASN A 503 30.18 6.51 -10.13
N ILE A 504 30.93 5.71 -10.89
CA ILE A 504 31.52 6.08 -12.19
C ILE A 504 30.45 6.33 -13.28
N VAL A 505 29.31 5.64 -13.22
CA VAL A 505 28.17 5.83 -14.14
C VAL A 505 27.44 7.16 -13.88
N TYR A 506 27.45 7.65 -12.64
CA TYR A 506 26.89 8.98 -12.31
C TYR A 506 27.72 10.10 -12.89
N GLU A 507 29.04 9.91 -12.86
CA GLU A 507 29.99 10.88 -13.36
C GLU A 507 29.92 10.92 -14.89
N THR A 508 30.13 9.80 -15.57
CA THR A 508 30.10 9.78 -17.04
C THR A 508 28.79 10.32 -17.67
N GLN A 509 27.62 10.10 -17.05
CA GLN A 509 26.32 10.52 -17.60
C GLN A 509 26.02 12.03 -17.62
N PHE A 510 26.71 12.83 -16.80
CA PHE A 510 26.47 14.28 -16.74
C PHE A 510 27.68 15.10 -17.15
N HIS A 511 28.71 14.46 -17.72
CA HIS A 511 30.04 15.05 -17.93
C HIS A 511 30.53 15.15 -19.38
N GLY A 512 30.03 14.34 -20.31
CA GLY A 512 30.60 14.28 -21.65
C GLY A 512 30.27 15.51 -22.52
N LYS A 513 31.23 15.94 -23.36
CA LYS A 513 30.93 16.69 -24.60
C LYS A 513 29.95 15.92 -25.51
N GLN A 514 29.84 14.60 -25.32
CA GLN A 514 28.68 13.81 -25.69
C GLN A 514 27.68 13.83 -24.53
N GLN A 515 26.54 14.49 -24.71
CA GLN A 515 25.37 14.31 -23.85
C GLN A 515 25.16 12.79 -23.70
N CYS A 516 25.35 12.21 -22.52
CA CYS A 516 24.75 10.91 -22.28
C CYS A 516 23.25 11.14 -22.38
N GLU A 517 22.68 10.76 -23.51
CA GLU A 517 21.26 10.88 -23.76
C GLU A 517 20.56 10.15 -22.63
N ILE A 518 19.88 10.91 -21.78
CA ILE A 518 18.97 10.34 -20.81
C ILE A 518 17.87 9.68 -21.63
N ALA A 519 18.04 8.38 -21.86
CA ALA A 519 17.22 7.64 -22.77
C ALA A 519 15.80 7.53 -22.20
N PHE A 520 14.82 7.72 -23.08
CA PHE A 520 13.42 7.49 -22.76
C PHE A 520 13.06 6.07 -23.16
N TRP A 521 12.58 5.28 -22.22
CA TRP A 521 12.13 3.93 -22.46
C TRP A 521 10.61 3.84 -22.33
N PHE A 522 10.01 3.05 -23.21
CA PHE A 522 8.59 2.74 -23.21
C PHE A 522 8.31 1.52 -22.34
N CYS A 523 7.22 1.56 -21.57
CA CYS A 523 6.74 0.45 -20.77
C CYS A 523 5.54 -0.24 -21.44
N ALA A 524 5.70 -1.51 -21.81
CA ALA A 524 4.66 -2.35 -22.41
C ALA A 524 3.50 -2.69 -21.46
N SER A 525 3.67 -2.48 -20.15
CA SER A 525 2.57 -2.67 -19.19
C SER A 525 1.65 -1.46 -19.11
N CYS A 526 2.17 -0.25 -18.88
CA CYS A 526 1.34 0.94 -18.64
C CYS A 526 1.23 1.89 -19.83
N GLY A 527 2.07 1.75 -20.86
CA GLY A 527 2.09 2.62 -22.04
C GLY A 527 2.79 3.97 -21.85
N TYR A 528 3.38 4.20 -20.67
CA TYR A 528 4.17 5.40 -20.40
C TYR A 528 5.59 5.23 -20.94
N GLU A 529 6.11 6.31 -21.50
CA GLU A 529 7.51 6.49 -21.80
C GLU A 529 8.13 7.38 -20.70
N MET A 530 9.23 6.93 -20.10
CA MET A 530 9.87 7.53 -18.93
C MET A 530 11.39 7.46 -19.06
N LEU A 531 12.10 8.24 -18.26
CA LEU A 531 13.57 8.13 -18.15
C LEU A 531 13.97 6.69 -17.80
N SER A 532 15.01 6.18 -18.45
CA SER A 532 15.47 4.79 -18.33
C SER A 532 15.78 4.37 -16.89
N GLN A 533 16.07 5.31 -16.00
CA GLN A 533 16.37 5.02 -14.59
C GLN A 533 15.14 4.63 -13.76
N PHE A 534 13.93 4.77 -14.31
CA PHE A 534 12.71 4.21 -13.73
C PHE A 534 12.43 2.77 -14.21
N PHE A 535 13.38 2.14 -14.89
CA PHE A 535 13.38 0.74 -15.30
C PHE A 535 14.54 0.01 -14.63
N SER A 536 14.36 -1.28 -14.37
CA SER A 536 15.44 -2.13 -13.86
C SER A 536 16.54 -2.30 -14.91
N GLN A 537 17.78 -2.48 -14.46
CA GLN A 537 18.92 -2.77 -15.35
C GLN A 537 18.73 -4.06 -16.16
N ASP A 538 17.96 -5.02 -15.65
CA ASP A 538 17.56 -6.25 -16.36
C ASP A 538 16.88 -6.00 -17.72
N TYR A 539 16.37 -4.80 -17.96
CA TYR A 539 15.74 -4.40 -19.21
C TYR A 539 16.68 -3.70 -20.21
N GLN A 540 17.98 -3.58 -19.90
CA GLN A 540 18.97 -3.12 -20.85
C GLN A 540 19.01 -4.05 -22.07
N GLY A 541 18.90 -3.49 -23.27
CA GLY A 541 18.85 -4.25 -24.52
C GLY A 541 17.52 -5.01 -24.79
N ALA A 542 16.60 -5.08 -23.83
CA ALA A 542 15.27 -5.66 -24.05
C ALA A 542 14.49 -4.86 -25.12
N ARG A 543 13.47 -5.43 -25.78
CA ARG A 543 12.68 -4.68 -26.77
C ARG A 543 11.58 -3.85 -26.10
N PRO A 544 11.11 -2.73 -26.70
CA PRO A 544 10.03 -1.91 -26.12
C PRO A 544 8.79 -2.71 -25.69
N THR A 545 8.44 -3.76 -26.44
CA THR A 545 7.30 -4.66 -26.17
C THR A 545 7.50 -5.61 -24.99
N SER A 546 8.73 -5.74 -24.47
CA SER A 546 9.07 -6.62 -23.35
C SER A 546 9.62 -5.86 -22.13
N ARG A 547 9.68 -4.53 -22.18
CA ARG A 547 10.17 -3.69 -21.08
C ARG A 547 9.03 -3.29 -20.14
N PHE A 548 9.25 -3.45 -18.84
CA PHE A 548 8.37 -2.93 -17.81
C PHE A 548 9.09 -1.86 -16.99
N CYS A 549 8.41 -0.77 -16.69
CA CYS A 549 8.94 0.19 -15.73
C CYS A 549 8.87 -0.42 -14.33
N ALA A 550 9.82 -0.10 -13.46
CA ALA A 550 9.91 -0.64 -12.11
C ALA A 550 8.65 -0.34 -11.27
N GLY A 551 7.90 0.71 -11.60
CA GLY A 551 6.61 0.99 -10.95
C GLY A 551 5.53 -0.08 -11.24
N CYS A 552 5.51 -0.62 -12.46
CA CYS A 552 4.60 -1.72 -12.82
C CYS A 552 5.07 -3.05 -12.22
N ASP A 553 6.38 -3.27 -12.14
CA ASP A 553 6.94 -4.45 -11.47
C ASP A 553 6.62 -4.43 -9.97
N LEU A 554 6.86 -3.30 -9.29
CA LEU A 554 6.50 -3.12 -7.89
C LEU A 554 5.00 -3.34 -7.66
N GLN A 555 4.12 -2.77 -8.49
CA GLN A 555 2.68 -3.04 -8.39
C GLN A 555 2.35 -4.53 -8.55
N SER A 556 2.96 -5.21 -9.52
CA SER A 556 2.75 -6.65 -9.72
C SER A 556 3.24 -7.48 -8.53
N VAL A 557 4.32 -7.06 -7.86
CA VAL A 557 4.81 -7.68 -6.62
C VAL A 557 3.78 -7.49 -5.50
N LEU A 558 3.32 -6.25 -5.27
CA LEU A 558 2.36 -5.94 -4.22
C LEU A 558 1.01 -6.66 -4.43
N ASP A 559 0.54 -6.78 -5.67
CA ASP A 559 -0.70 -7.51 -6.00
C ASP A 559 -0.61 -9.02 -5.71
N ARG A 560 0.60 -9.58 -5.61
CA ARG A 560 0.85 -11.02 -5.39
C ARG A 560 1.25 -11.35 -3.96
N GLU A 561 1.26 -10.37 -3.06
CA GLU A 561 1.56 -10.65 -1.67
C GLU A 561 0.52 -11.60 -1.05
N GLU A 562 1.01 -12.60 -0.33
CA GLU A 562 0.20 -13.69 0.25
C GLU A 562 0.05 -13.55 1.77
N ASP A 563 0.69 -12.55 2.38
CA ASP A 563 0.62 -12.32 3.82
C ASP A 563 -0.82 -12.12 4.29
N HIS A 564 -1.10 -12.56 5.51
CA HIS A 564 -2.41 -12.47 6.14
C HIS A 564 -3.54 -12.99 5.25
N LEU A 565 -3.22 -14.06 4.50
CA LEU A 565 -4.10 -14.68 3.51
C LEU A 565 -4.73 -13.67 2.54
N LYS A 566 -4.00 -12.60 2.17
CA LYS A 566 -4.45 -11.55 1.25
C LYS A 566 -5.01 -12.12 -0.05
N GLN A 567 -4.34 -13.09 -0.68
CA GLN A 567 -4.83 -13.69 -1.92
C GLN A 567 -6.15 -14.43 -1.74
N ALA A 568 -6.32 -15.16 -0.64
CA ALA A 568 -7.59 -15.82 -0.33
C ALA A 568 -8.69 -14.80 -0.03
N LYS A 569 -8.40 -13.68 0.67
CA LYS A 569 -9.35 -12.57 0.86
C LYS A 569 -9.75 -11.93 -0.47
N LEU A 570 -8.80 -11.72 -1.38
CA LEU A 570 -9.06 -11.21 -2.72
C LEU A 570 -9.89 -12.19 -3.56
N ALA A 571 -9.67 -13.50 -3.40
CA ALA A 571 -10.44 -14.56 -4.05
C ALA A 571 -11.90 -14.56 -3.55
N VAL A 572 -12.12 -14.43 -2.23
CA VAL A 572 -13.46 -14.23 -1.66
C VAL A 572 -14.14 -13.03 -2.33
N LEU A 573 -13.47 -11.88 -2.42
CA LEU A 573 -14.04 -10.70 -3.08
C LEU A 573 -14.26 -10.89 -4.59
N ARG A 574 -13.44 -11.69 -5.30
CA ARG A 574 -13.63 -11.97 -6.74
C ARG A 574 -14.96 -12.66 -7.02
N THR A 575 -15.49 -13.45 -6.09
CA THR A 575 -16.81 -14.09 -6.25
C THR A 575 -17.94 -13.08 -6.42
N LEU A 576 -17.79 -11.86 -5.89
CA LEU A 576 -18.76 -10.76 -6.07
C LEU A 576 -18.67 -10.09 -7.44
N PHE A 577 -17.63 -10.36 -8.23
CA PHE A 577 -17.33 -9.67 -9.49
C PHE A 577 -17.03 -10.67 -10.63
N PRO A 578 -18.01 -11.47 -11.08
CA PRO A 578 -17.78 -12.56 -12.05
C PRO A 578 -17.21 -12.08 -13.39
N ASP A 579 -17.60 -10.88 -13.86
CA ASP A 579 -17.16 -10.33 -15.14
C ASP A 579 -15.82 -9.57 -15.08
N TRP A 580 -15.28 -9.40 -13.86
CA TRP A 580 -14.09 -8.59 -13.65
C TRP A 580 -12.85 -9.27 -14.24
N GLN A 581 -12.14 -8.51 -15.07
CA GLN A 581 -10.87 -8.94 -15.65
C GLN A 581 -9.73 -8.16 -14.97
N PRO A 582 -8.77 -8.84 -14.29
CA PRO A 582 -7.75 -8.18 -13.49
C PRO A 582 -6.83 -7.27 -14.32
N ARG A 583 -6.62 -7.62 -15.59
CA ARG A 583 -5.67 -6.96 -16.49
C ARG A 583 -6.32 -5.98 -17.49
N ASP A 584 -7.59 -5.65 -17.30
CA ASP A 584 -8.23 -4.60 -18.12
C ASP A 584 -7.64 -3.21 -17.78
N PHE A 585 -7.48 -2.36 -18.79
CA PHE A 585 -6.95 -1.01 -18.61
C PHE A 585 -8.00 -0.05 -18.05
N ASN A 586 -7.57 0.81 -17.13
CA ASN A 586 -8.38 1.92 -16.62
C ASN A 586 -8.30 3.13 -17.56
N VAL A 587 -9.21 4.08 -17.36
CA VAL A 587 -9.12 5.39 -18.01
C VAL A 587 -7.99 6.18 -17.37
N ASP A 588 -6.87 6.33 -18.07
CA ASP A 588 -5.70 7.05 -17.57
C ASP A 588 -6.02 8.50 -17.20
N ALA A 589 -5.70 8.88 -15.96
CA ALA A 589 -5.66 10.26 -15.56
C ALA A 589 -4.55 11.02 -16.31
N PRO A 590 -4.82 12.26 -16.74
CA PRO A 590 -3.85 13.05 -17.47
C PRO A 590 -2.68 13.48 -16.59
N LEU A 591 -1.51 13.66 -17.20
CA LEU A 591 -0.32 14.19 -16.52
C LEU A 591 -0.27 15.73 -16.57
N ALA A 592 0.42 16.33 -15.59
CA ALA A 592 0.65 17.77 -15.57
C ALA A 592 1.59 18.16 -16.73
N PRO A 593 1.49 19.37 -17.31
CA PRO A 593 2.45 19.84 -18.32
C PRO A 593 3.91 19.78 -17.85
N ALA A 594 4.14 19.87 -16.54
CA ALA A 594 5.45 19.74 -15.94
C ALA A 594 6.12 18.36 -16.15
N ALA A 595 5.34 17.34 -16.52
CA ALA A 595 5.81 16.01 -16.85
C ALA A 595 6.67 15.96 -18.13
N THR A 596 6.55 16.96 -19.01
CA THR A 596 7.31 17.04 -20.25
C THR A 596 8.81 16.96 -19.97
N GLY A 597 9.48 15.99 -20.62
CA GLY A 597 10.91 15.72 -20.43
C GLY A 597 11.23 14.77 -19.28
N ILE A 598 10.23 14.15 -18.64
CA ILE A 598 10.43 13.15 -17.57
C ILE A 598 9.53 11.93 -17.79
N ILE A 599 8.25 12.15 -18.08
CA ILE A 599 7.26 11.10 -18.31
C ILE A 599 6.19 11.57 -19.28
N LYS A 600 5.78 10.71 -20.21
CA LYS A 600 4.64 10.94 -21.10
C LYS A 600 3.86 9.65 -21.33
N LEU A 601 2.52 9.74 -21.39
CA LEU A 601 1.71 8.62 -21.87
C LEU A 601 1.87 8.54 -23.39
N LYS A 602 2.62 7.55 -23.87
CA LYS A 602 3.03 7.45 -25.27
C LYS A 602 2.01 6.66 -26.10
N SER A 603 1.40 5.63 -25.51
CA SER A 603 0.42 4.80 -26.19
C SER A 603 -0.66 4.30 -25.24
N ILE A 604 -1.90 4.28 -25.73
CA ILE A 604 -3.04 3.62 -25.09
C ILE A 604 -3.49 2.37 -25.86
N ALA A 605 -2.85 2.09 -27.01
CA ALA A 605 -3.19 0.94 -27.84
C ALA A 605 -2.85 -0.36 -27.09
N THR A 606 -3.79 -1.29 -27.06
CA THR A 606 -3.65 -2.59 -26.35
C THR A 606 -3.55 -3.77 -27.30
N LYS A 607 -3.70 -3.53 -28.61
CA LYS A 607 -3.56 -4.53 -29.65
C LYS A 607 -2.57 -4.02 -30.69
N PRO A 608 -1.64 -4.88 -31.15
CA PRO A 608 -0.82 -4.54 -32.29
C PRO A 608 -1.70 -4.50 -33.57
N PRO A 609 -1.36 -3.68 -34.57
CA PRO A 609 -2.09 -3.63 -35.85
C PRO A 609 -2.18 -5.01 -36.52
N LEU A 610 -3.29 -5.31 -37.21
CA LEU A 610 -3.55 -6.64 -37.79
C LEU A 610 -2.44 -7.13 -38.74
N SER A 611 -1.79 -6.24 -39.49
CA SER A 611 -0.65 -6.56 -40.37
C SER A 611 0.52 -7.21 -39.61
N SER A 612 0.80 -6.75 -38.39
CA SER A 612 1.89 -7.26 -37.55
C SER A 612 1.58 -8.60 -36.86
N VAL A 613 0.31 -8.99 -36.76
CA VAL A 613 -0.09 -10.31 -36.22
C VAL A 613 0.20 -11.41 -37.23
N ALA A 614 0.01 -11.13 -38.53
CA ALA A 614 0.45 -12.02 -39.61
C ALA A 614 1.97 -12.19 -39.57
N GLU A 615 2.74 -11.11 -39.48
CA GLU A 615 4.21 -11.16 -39.37
C GLU A 615 4.71 -11.91 -38.12
N ARG A 616 4.00 -11.79 -36.99
CA ARG A 616 4.29 -12.52 -35.74
C ARG A 616 4.20 -14.04 -35.90
N ASN A 617 3.21 -14.51 -36.65
CA ASN A 617 3.00 -15.94 -36.91
C ASN A 617 4.04 -16.51 -37.89
N TRP A 618 4.74 -15.63 -38.63
CA TRP A 618 5.73 -16.00 -39.64
C TRP A 618 7.18 -15.81 -39.17
N GLY A 619 7.40 -15.45 -37.90
CA GLY A 619 8.72 -15.31 -37.31
C GLY A 619 9.51 -14.06 -37.77
N LEU A 620 8.85 -13.11 -38.43
CA LEU A 620 9.48 -11.87 -38.87
C LEU A 620 9.78 -10.95 -37.68
N LYS A 621 10.89 -10.20 -37.77
CA LYS A 621 11.30 -9.24 -36.73
C LYS A 621 10.23 -8.15 -36.62
N MET A 622 9.55 -8.10 -35.47
CA MET A 622 8.70 -6.95 -35.10
C MET A 622 9.46 -5.65 -35.31
N ASP A 623 8.81 -4.67 -35.93
CA ASP A 623 9.31 -3.31 -35.99
C ASP A 623 9.35 -2.74 -34.56
N ASP A 624 10.55 -2.38 -34.09
CA ASP A 624 10.78 -1.75 -32.78
C ASP A 624 10.05 -0.39 -32.64
N SER A 625 9.46 0.13 -33.73
CA SER A 625 8.56 1.29 -33.72
C SER A 625 7.19 1.05 -33.06
N MET A 626 6.77 -0.22 -32.86
CA MET A 626 5.44 -0.54 -32.32
C MET A 626 5.36 -0.40 -30.80
N LEU A 627 4.94 0.78 -30.35
CA LEU A 627 4.70 1.07 -28.94
C LEU A 627 3.26 0.75 -28.56
N VAL A 628 3.03 -0.49 -28.12
CA VAL A 628 1.72 -1.02 -27.68
C VAL A 628 1.81 -1.45 -26.22
N ARG A 629 0.76 -1.20 -25.44
CA ARG A 629 0.66 -1.65 -24.04
C ARG A 629 -0.18 -2.93 -23.93
N ASP A 630 0.25 -4.01 -24.56
CA ASP A 630 -0.48 -5.29 -24.60
C ASP A 630 -0.09 -6.25 -23.46
N TYR A 631 0.84 -5.85 -22.58
CA TYR A 631 1.41 -6.73 -21.56
C TYR A 631 1.26 -6.17 -20.14
N LYS A 632 0.02 -5.91 -19.73
CA LYS A 632 -0.28 -5.40 -18.39
C LYS A 632 0.12 -6.42 -17.30
N SER A 633 1.04 -6.03 -16.43
CA SER A 633 1.64 -6.92 -15.42
C SER A 633 0.92 -6.93 -14.07
N HIS A 634 0.17 -5.87 -13.74
CA HIS A 634 -0.52 -5.68 -12.46
C HIS A 634 -2.04 -5.83 -12.60
N ASN A 635 -2.70 -6.21 -11.50
CA ASN A 635 -4.10 -6.61 -11.39
C ASN A 635 -5.00 -5.48 -10.85
N ASP A 636 -4.77 -4.24 -11.28
CA ASP A 636 -5.42 -3.03 -10.75
C ASP A 636 -6.67 -2.57 -11.55
N SER A 637 -7.25 -3.45 -12.36
CA SER A 637 -8.44 -3.11 -13.16
C SER A 637 -9.63 -2.70 -12.29
N LEU A 638 -10.30 -1.62 -12.69
CA LEU A 638 -11.56 -1.14 -12.14
C LEU A 638 -12.69 -1.23 -13.18
N GLN A 639 -12.48 -1.94 -14.28
CA GLN A 639 -13.46 -2.15 -15.34
C GLN A 639 -14.29 -3.41 -15.08
N ARG A 640 -15.49 -3.49 -15.67
CA ARG A 640 -16.37 -4.66 -15.59
C ARG A 640 -16.64 -5.13 -14.14
N ILE A 641 -16.85 -4.17 -13.26
CA ILE A 641 -17.33 -4.42 -11.89
C ILE A 641 -18.78 -3.97 -11.80
N PRO A 642 -19.61 -4.63 -10.98
CA PRO A 642 -21.03 -4.30 -10.84
C PRO A 642 -21.23 -2.90 -10.27
N SER A 643 -22.43 -2.35 -10.47
CA SER A 643 -22.86 -1.14 -9.79
C SER A 643 -23.12 -1.42 -8.29
N LEU A 644 -23.10 -0.38 -7.45
CA LEU A 644 -23.44 -0.55 -6.04
C LEU A 644 -24.88 -1.07 -5.87
N GLN A 645 -25.79 -0.65 -6.77
CA GLN A 645 -27.17 -1.11 -6.78
C GLN A 645 -27.28 -2.62 -7.03
N GLU A 646 -26.54 -3.14 -8.00
CA GLU A 646 -26.50 -4.58 -8.27
C GLU A 646 -25.98 -5.34 -7.05
N LEU A 647 -24.92 -4.83 -6.40
CA LEU A 647 -24.27 -5.49 -5.27
C LEU A 647 -25.08 -5.47 -3.95
N VAL A 648 -25.94 -4.48 -3.75
CA VAL A 648 -26.84 -4.41 -2.56
C VAL A 648 -28.23 -4.96 -2.84
N GLY A 649 -28.59 -5.13 -4.11
CA GLY A 649 -29.89 -5.63 -4.55
C GLY A 649 -30.09 -7.11 -4.20
N SER A 650 -31.36 -7.54 -4.17
CA SER A 650 -31.76 -8.93 -3.93
C SER A 650 -31.07 -9.93 -4.87
N ASP A 651 -30.82 -9.52 -6.12
CA ASP A 651 -30.30 -10.39 -7.17
C ASP A 651 -28.83 -10.78 -6.94
N SER A 652 -28.11 -10.04 -6.08
CA SER A 652 -26.74 -10.38 -5.66
C SER A 652 -26.68 -11.38 -4.52
N LEU A 653 -27.82 -11.75 -3.90
CA LEU A 653 -27.86 -12.71 -2.78
C LEU A 653 -27.10 -14.02 -3.08
N PRO A 654 -27.23 -14.65 -4.27
CA PRO A 654 -26.45 -15.85 -4.59
C PRO A 654 -24.94 -15.60 -4.59
N LEU A 655 -24.48 -14.47 -5.11
CA LEU A 655 -23.06 -14.10 -5.12
C LEU A 655 -22.54 -13.89 -3.69
N TRP A 656 -23.31 -13.21 -2.84
CA TRP A 656 -22.98 -13.06 -1.42
C TRP A 656 -22.95 -14.39 -0.69
N THR A 657 -23.88 -15.30 -0.95
CA THR A 657 -23.89 -16.65 -0.35
C THR A 657 -22.64 -17.44 -0.75
N LEU A 658 -22.24 -17.39 -2.02
CA LEU A 658 -21.00 -18.01 -2.49
C LEU A 658 -19.76 -17.39 -1.84
N ALA A 659 -19.71 -16.06 -1.77
CA ALA A 659 -18.64 -15.32 -1.12
C ALA A 659 -18.53 -15.67 0.37
N ILE A 660 -19.66 -15.78 1.06
CA ILE A 660 -19.74 -16.20 2.47
C ILE A 660 -19.24 -17.63 2.65
N GLY A 661 -19.60 -18.56 1.77
CA GLY A 661 -19.08 -19.93 1.78
C GLY A 661 -17.56 -19.97 1.66
N ALA A 662 -16.99 -19.22 0.71
CA ALA A 662 -15.54 -19.11 0.54
C ALA A 662 -14.86 -18.45 1.75
N ALA A 663 -15.48 -17.43 2.34
CA ALA A 663 -15.00 -16.76 3.54
C ALA A 663 -14.98 -17.71 4.76
N LYS A 664 -16.03 -18.52 4.92
CA LYS A 664 -16.13 -19.54 5.97
C LYS A 664 -15.05 -20.62 5.82
N ALA A 665 -14.80 -21.09 4.59
CA ALA A 665 -13.72 -22.03 4.32
C ALA A 665 -12.34 -21.48 4.73
N LYS A 666 -12.09 -20.20 4.45
CA LYS A 666 -10.86 -19.52 4.89
C LYS A 666 -10.75 -19.45 6.42
N ASP A 667 -11.84 -19.15 7.12
CA ASP A 667 -11.83 -19.06 8.58
C ASP A 667 -11.62 -20.45 9.22
N ILE A 668 -12.24 -21.50 8.64
CA ILE A 668 -11.98 -22.90 9.00
C ILE A 668 -10.49 -23.22 8.83
N TYR A 669 -9.89 -22.87 7.68
CA TYR A 669 -8.46 -23.07 7.43
C TYR A 669 -7.59 -22.41 8.50
N ALA A 670 -7.82 -21.13 8.79
CA ALA A 670 -7.08 -20.39 9.81
C ALA A 670 -7.18 -21.06 11.19
N ARG A 671 -8.37 -21.52 11.59
CA ARG A 671 -8.60 -22.20 12.88
C ARG A 671 -8.00 -23.60 12.94
N VAL A 672 -8.01 -24.35 11.84
CA VAL A 672 -7.34 -25.65 11.74
C VAL A 672 -5.83 -25.48 11.88
N VAL A 673 -5.24 -24.50 11.20
CA VAL A 673 -3.80 -24.21 11.33
C VAL A 673 -3.46 -23.79 12.77
N TYR A 674 -4.31 -22.99 13.41
CA TYR A 674 -4.12 -22.59 14.81
C TYR A 674 -4.22 -23.78 15.77
N ALA A 675 -5.24 -24.64 15.63
CA ALA A 675 -5.41 -25.85 16.43
C ALA A 675 -4.18 -26.76 16.31
N MET A 676 -3.66 -26.92 15.09
CA MET A 676 -2.44 -27.68 14.84
C MET A 676 -1.21 -27.06 15.52
N ARG A 677 -1.08 -25.72 15.54
CA ARG A 677 0.00 -25.03 16.27
C ARG A 677 -0.07 -25.31 17.77
N ILE A 678 -1.26 -25.25 18.38
CA ILE A 678 -1.44 -25.59 19.81
C ILE A 678 -1.04 -27.04 20.07
N GLN A 679 -1.46 -27.96 19.20
CA GLN A 679 -1.09 -29.36 19.31
C GLN A 679 0.44 -29.54 19.25
N CYS A 680 1.12 -28.94 18.28
CA CYS A 680 2.56 -29.07 18.11
C CYS A 680 3.38 -28.39 19.22
N THR A 681 2.90 -27.29 19.79
CA THR A 681 3.61 -26.60 20.90
C THR A 681 3.52 -27.37 22.22
N ARG A 682 2.46 -28.17 22.42
CA ARG A 682 2.30 -29.03 23.61
C ARG A 682 3.01 -30.38 23.51
N VAL A 683 3.35 -30.82 22.29
CA VAL A 683 4.14 -32.03 22.04
C VAL A 683 5.62 -31.63 21.89
N GLN A 684 6.23 -31.17 22.98
CA GLN A 684 7.68 -31.34 23.15
C GLN A 684 7.85 -32.78 23.64
N ASP A 685 8.40 -33.69 22.82
CA ASP A 685 9.14 -34.92 23.23
C ASP A 685 8.99 -36.19 22.35
N ASP A 686 8.12 -36.26 21.33
CA ASP A 686 7.95 -37.54 20.60
C ASP A 686 8.82 -37.72 19.33
N GLY A 687 9.71 -36.79 19.02
CA GLY A 687 10.60 -36.87 17.85
C GLY A 687 9.89 -36.79 16.48
N THR A 688 8.55 -36.77 16.45
CA THR A 688 7.77 -36.60 15.22
C THR A 688 7.38 -35.14 15.04
N HIS A 689 8.31 -34.33 14.56
CA HIS A 689 7.99 -32.99 14.06
C HIS A 689 6.98 -33.13 12.91
N VAL A 690 5.70 -32.95 13.22
CA VAL A 690 4.68 -32.67 12.20
C VAL A 690 5.14 -31.37 11.54
N VAL A 691 5.75 -31.50 10.37
CA VAL A 691 6.02 -30.39 9.47
C VAL A 691 4.65 -29.87 9.05
N LEU A 692 4.08 -28.97 9.87
CA LEU A 692 3.09 -28.02 9.40
C LEU A 692 3.71 -27.42 8.17
N THR A 693 3.08 -27.65 7.03
CA THR A 693 3.55 -27.28 5.69
C THR A 693 4.09 -25.87 5.78
N ARG A 694 5.43 -25.80 5.83
CA ARG A 694 6.15 -24.65 6.36
C ARG A 694 5.86 -23.46 5.46
N ARG A 695 5.20 -22.44 6.01
CA ARG A 695 5.87 -21.16 5.90
C ARG A 695 7.24 -21.33 6.52
N ALA A 696 8.26 -20.86 5.82
CA ALA A 696 9.65 -21.00 6.23
C ALA A 696 9.92 -20.54 7.68
N ASP A 697 9.09 -19.62 8.17
CA ASP A 697 9.12 -18.95 9.47
C ASP A 697 8.26 -19.59 10.57
N GLY A 698 7.48 -20.65 10.27
CA GLY A 698 6.66 -21.37 11.26
C GLY A 698 5.45 -20.61 11.80
N ALA A 699 5.02 -19.52 11.16
CA ALA A 699 3.93 -18.68 11.65
C ALA A 699 2.52 -19.11 11.26
N LEU A 700 1.55 -18.57 12.01
CA LEU A 700 0.14 -18.65 11.69
C LEU A 700 -0.21 -17.75 10.49
N PRO A 701 -0.87 -18.28 9.46
CA PRO A 701 -1.45 -17.47 8.41
C PRO A 701 -2.66 -16.68 8.95
N ASP A 702 -2.80 -15.42 8.53
CA ASP A 702 -3.94 -14.55 8.87
C ASP A 702 -4.14 -14.29 10.36
N HIS A 703 -3.03 -14.07 11.06
CA HIS A 703 -3.01 -13.71 12.47
C HIS A 703 -2.12 -12.47 12.67
N ALA A 704 -2.35 -11.71 13.75
CA ALA A 704 -1.41 -10.65 14.14
C ALA A 704 -0.04 -11.18 14.59
N GLU A 705 0.10 -12.49 14.78
CA GLU A 705 1.36 -13.17 15.07
C GLU A 705 1.99 -13.78 13.81
N GLU A 706 1.47 -13.46 12.63
CA GLU A 706 2.08 -13.90 11.40
C GLU A 706 3.50 -13.34 11.30
N CYS A 707 4.48 -14.22 11.24
CA CYS A 707 5.88 -13.88 11.08
C CYS A 707 6.14 -13.32 9.68
N GLN A 708 7.16 -12.48 9.55
CA GLN A 708 7.73 -12.14 8.26
C GLN A 708 8.70 -13.24 7.83
N PRO A 709 8.78 -13.54 6.51
CA PRO A 709 9.80 -14.45 6.00
C PRO A 709 11.21 -13.89 6.23
N SER A 710 12.14 -14.78 6.62
CA SER A 710 13.55 -14.43 6.89
C SER A 710 14.31 -14.01 5.62
N ARG A 711 15.23 -13.05 5.75
CA ARG A 711 16.15 -12.62 4.68
C ARG A 711 17.03 -13.75 4.14
N PHE A 712 17.46 -14.69 4.99
CA PHE A 712 18.44 -15.73 4.66
C PHE A 712 17.93 -16.84 3.72
N ARG A 713 16.62 -16.93 3.49
CA ARG A 713 16.04 -17.90 2.56
C ARG A 713 15.72 -17.33 1.18
N CYS A 714 16.12 -16.09 0.91
CA CYS A 714 16.08 -15.56 -0.44
C CYS A 714 17.16 -16.26 -1.29
N PRO A 715 16.89 -16.69 -2.54
CA PRO A 715 17.81 -17.51 -3.32
C PRO A 715 19.20 -16.90 -3.59
N LYS A 716 19.41 -15.61 -3.27
CA LYS A 716 20.68 -14.88 -3.37
C LYS A 716 20.81 -13.83 -2.26
N PRO A 717 21.06 -14.21 -0.99
CA PRO A 717 21.02 -13.30 0.17
C PRO A 717 21.84 -12.01 0.00
N GLU A 718 22.92 -12.09 -0.77
CA GLU A 718 23.86 -11.00 -1.11
C GLU A 718 23.22 -9.84 -1.90
N ASN A 719 22.11 -10.10 -2.61
CA ASN A 719 21.40 -9.11 -3.44
C ASN A 719 20.14 -8.53 -2.76
N TYR A 720 19.75 -9.04 -1.60
CA TYR A 720 18.55 -8.62 -0.87
C TYR A 720 18.94 -7.79 0.32
N VAL A 721 19.11 -6.50 0.07
CA VAL A 721 19.42 -5.52 1.10
C VAL A 721 18.17 -4.69 1.33
N THR A 722 17.78 -4.44 2.59
CA THR A 722 16.71 -3.46 2.82
C THR A 722 17.21 -2.08 2.47
N LEU A 723 16.28 -1.18 2.12
CA LEU A 723 16.58 0.25 2.06
C LEU A 723 17.31 0.70 3.34
N GLU A 724 16.99 0.12 4.49
CA GLU A 724 17.65 0.41 5.77
C GLU A 724 19.04 -0.18 5.93
N SER A 725 19.30 -1.46 5.64
CA SER A 725 20.62 -2.06 5.88
C SER A 725 21.67 -1.51 4.92
N ARG A 726 21.31 -1.25 3.65
CA ARG A 726 22.15 -0.45 2.75
C ARG A 726 22.14 1.01 3.16
N SER A 727 21.05 1.64 3.61
CA SER A 727 21.15 3.03 4.10
C SER A 727 21.96 3.17 5.38
N LEU A 728 22.08 2.17 6.25
CA LEU A 728 22.83 2.25 7.50
C LEU A 728 24.28 1.87 7.25
N GLU A 729 24.57 0.80 6.51
CA GLU A 729 25.94 0.45 6.13
C GLU A 729 26.50 1.37 5.05
N SER A 730 25.65 1.82 4.12
CA SER A 730 26.02 2.83 3.12
C SER A 730 25.88 4.24 3.64
N ALA A 731 25.03 4.63 4.62
CA ALA A 731 25.16 5.97 5.22
C ALA A 731 26.22 6.02 6.32
N ALA A 732 26.49 4.96 7.07
CA ALA A 732 27.66 4.91 7.95
C ALA A 732 28.94 4.75 7.12
N GLY A 733 28.93 3.94 6.07
CA GLY A 733 30.03 3.80 5.11
C GLY A 733 30.24 5.05 4.26
N PHE A 734 29.16 5.73 3.85
CA PHE A 734 29.21 7.04 3.18
C PHE A 734 29.57 8.14 4.16
N ASP A 735 29.06 8.19 5.40
CA ASP A 735 29.52 9.17 6.40
C ASP A 735 31.00 8.95 6.76
N LYS A 736 31.45 7.69 6.82
CA LYS A 736 32.86 7.33 7.05
C LYS A 736 33.73 7.66 5.84
N PHE A 737 33.21 7.47 4.63
CA PHE A 737 33.83 7.92 3.38
C PHE A 737 33.88 9.44 3.31
N LEU A 738 32.77 10.14 3.53
CA LEU A 738 32.64 11.59 3.56
C LEU A 738 33.58 12.21 4.61
N LYS A 739 33.68 11.66 5.83
CA LYS A 739 34.70 12.08 6.81
C LYS A 739 36.13 11.86 6.31
N LYS A 740 36.38 10.75 5.61
CA LYS A 740 37.72 10.39 5.08
C LYS A 740 38.16 11.26 3.89
N VAL A 741 37.23 11.78 3.08
CA VAL A 741 37.49 12.77 2.02
C VAL A 741 37.26 14.23 2.45
N GLY A 742 37.09 14.50 3.76
CA GLY A 742 36.98 15.87 4.29
C GLY A 742 35.67 16.60 3.99
N PHE A 743 34.58 15.85 3.75
CA PHE A 743 33.23 16.35 3.46
C PHE A 743 32.34 16.56 4.71
N ILE A 744 32.74 16.00 5.86
CA ILE A 744 32.18 16.19 7.21
C ILE A 744 33.34 16.27 8.20
#